data_AF-A0AAF0E4H7-F1
#
_entry.id   AF-A0AAF0E4H7-F1
#
_cell.length_a   1.000
_cell.length_b   1.000
_cell.length_c   1.000
_cell.angle_alpha   90.00
_cell.angle_beta   90.00
_cell.angle_gamma   90.00
#
_symmetry.space_group_name_H-M   'P 1'
#
loop_
_entity.id
_entity.type
_entity.pdbx_description
1 polymer ?
#
loop_
_entity_poly.entity_id
_entity_poly.type
_entity_poly.pdbx_seq_one_letter_code
_entity_poly.pdbx_strand_id
1 'polypeptide(L)'
;MTVTSEAKPAVMRAADAQVDAFVASLRATALAKTSKPLMRSTLYTVDAADGPHPILSWRTQEYAYRQFSQDQDELPTLARGLFTEEFDTPDGKHQRVVVRGYDKFFNVGELAWTQPQAIAAFSRGPYVVSHKENGCIIFVSALTPHELLIASKHAIGSRPNGEQRVSHSEMGRTWLQRHLARSGKTEAELARDLWERNETAVMELCDDAFEEHVLAYTPERTGLHLHGLNANGIEFDTRSMEEVNAFAETYGFLPVRFRTYETLADVEAFAREVGKTGSLDGEPVEGFVVRTTMSDNTDAGKVRPPYKPGQTWFYKIKFDEPYLMYRDWRELTRSMIKEHATWTAQNPLAASMEHASLEDTEAPAEADAEEMDPAVVQAHKDFEAGVISKKELKRVQGRVKRKEQQKSQAKQKADRAAGRVAPTPPTPRSLRKETWLYVQWCFDRLYGNQEKNIAPEPELFAEFNMGHGIIALRERFLAYLATAEGQAALAQVRGHGSDAQDLRLDDRPFEKTLIVPMAVPGCGKTALAVALSRLFGWKHCQSDDVKAKRTGPGFLANVQKALQQSDVVIADRNNHLLKHRDEFVDIVRRVSGPQKDGSKGPRVRIVAMAWRLDGLPHSAIQHVCAARIVDRGDRHQCLRVEDRNAPFQYDTILTRFLKEMQVFRGLTDGEGTVGASDDQFTDAIWMELDESMDDALRRLLSKLCPMLELPMPDDTAIEQALHAGKTYSPATKKALPDMAREDPTKVHPSSYIGVFVHIDVIKYVLQYLSMLPEDVRTSAESLIESMQRNNRVFGRQHVTLVHRSDDDDAAHALWESLYPVSIRNAADRPTYTLHVSALCWNNDVMALEIDSMRSEMLPSVNEDALRQRGRTPHITVGARDASIQAYEARNLFKGGSDVHRAPLDTRDIPGVLGFHSNPK
;
A
#
# COMPACT_ATOMS: atom_id res chain seq x y z
N MET A 1 -43.88 -38.51 22.35
CA MET A 1 -42.71 -38.17 23.17
C MET A 1 -42.10 -36.92 22.56
N THR A 2 -42.16 -35.84 23.32
CA THR A 2 -41.76 -34.48 22.98
C THR A 2 -40.26 -34.43 22.66
N VAL A 3 -39.94 -33.87 21.49
CA VAL A 3 -38.58 -33.48 21.10
C VAL A 3 -38.15 -32.38 22.07
N THR A 4 -37.27 -32.73 23.00
CA THR A 4 -36.68 -31.81 23.97
C THR A 4 -35.79 -30.81 23.24
N SER A 5 -36.05 -29.53 23.44
CA SER A 5 -35.24 -28.41 22.96
C SER A 5 -33.77 -28.61 23.33
N GLU A 6 -32.90 -28.77 22.34
CA GLU A 6 -31.47 -28.63 22.53
C GLU A 6 -31.17 -27.23 23.02
N ALA A 7 -30.57 -27.14 24.20
CA ALA A 7 -30.26 -25.87 24.83
C ALA A 7 -29.17 -25.16 24.03
N LYS A 8 -29.53 -24.09 23.29
CA LYS A 8 -28.58 -23.18 22.63
C LYS A 8 -27.46 -22.77 23.63
N PRO A 9 -26.17 -22.80 23.25
CA PRO A 9 -25.07 -22.46 24.16
C PRO A 9 -25.04 -20.97 24.51
N ALA A 10 -24.25 -20.60 25.52
CA ALA A 10 -24.19 -19.26 26.10
C ALA A 10 -23.95 -18.13 25.08
N VAL A 11 -23.25 -18.42 23.98
CA VAL A 11 -22.92 -17.48 22.88
C VAL A 11 -24.18 -16.93 22.17
N MET A 12 -25.27 -17.71 22.10
CA MET A 12 -26.54 -17.26 21.52
C MET A 12 -27.55 -16.80 22.58
N ARG A 13 -27.19 -16.78 23.87
CA ARG A 13 -28.13 -16.47 24.98
C ARG A 13 -28.20 -14.98 25.35
N ALA A 14 -27.33 -14.14 24.81
CA ALA A 14 -27.41 -12.70 25.02
C ALA A 14 -27.19 -11.96 23.70
N ALA A 15 -28.22 -11.26 23.24
CA ALA A 15 -28.04 -10.11 22.37
C ALA A 15 -26.99 -9.18 23.01
N ASP A 16 -25.85 -8.99 22.34
CA ASP A 16 -24.84 -8.05 22.80
C ASP A 16 -25.01 -6.74 22.04
N ALA A 17 -25.74 -5.81 22.66
CA ALA A 17 -25.94 -4.48 22.12
C ALA A 17 -24.62 -3.75 21.82
N GLN A 18 -23.51 -4.13 22.45
CA GLN A 18 -22.18 -3.59 22.14
C GLN A 18 -21.67 -4.10 20.79
N VAL A 19 -21.93 -5.38 20.44
CA VAL A 19 -21.55 -5.95 19.14
C VAL A 19 -22.39 -5.32 18.03
N ASP A 20 -23.68 -5.10 18.27
CA ASP A 20 -24.56 -4.39 17.33
C ASP A 20 -24.05 -2.97 17.05
N ALA A 21 -23.74 -2.21 18.11
CA ALA A 21 -23.16 -0.87 18.00
C ALA A 21 -21.78 -0.89 17.32
N PHE A 22 -20.95 -1.89 17.61
CA PHE A 22 -19.66 -2.09 16.97
C PHE A 22 -19.81 -2.31 15.47
N VAL A 23 -20.67 -3.22 15.03
CA VAL A 23 -20.92 -3.47 13.60
C VAL A 23 -21.55 -2.26 12.92
N ALA A 24 -22.41 -1.51 13.60
CA ALA A 24 -22.91 -0.23 13.10
C ALA A 24 -21.78 0.80 12.87
N SER A 25 -20.79 0.86 13.76
CA SER A 25 -19.60 1.71 13.58
C SER A 25 -18.75 1.28 12.37
N LEU A 26 -18.56 -0.03 12.15
CA LEU A 26 -17.86 -0.57 10.98
C LEU A 26 -18.59 -0.18 9.67
N ARG A 27 -19.91 -0.34 9.66
CA ARG A 27 -20.78 0.10 8.54
C ARG A 27 -20.60 1.59 8.28
N ALA A 28 -20.68 2.42 9.32
CA ALA A 28 -20.53 3.87 9.21
C ALA A 28 -19.15 4.27 8.63
N THR A 29 -18.06 3.65 9.08
CA THR A 29 -16.70 3.90 8.56
C THR A 29 -16.56 3.45 7.10
N ALA A 30 -17.17 2.31 6.72
CA ALA A 30 -17.17 1.84 5.33
C ALA A 30 -18.01 2.73 4.39
N LEU A 31 -19.08 3.34 4.91
CA LEU A 31 -20.01 4.23 4.22
C LEU A 31 -19.53 5.69 4.11
N ALA A 32 -18.46 6.06 4.83
CA ALA A 32 -17.99 7.43 4.90
C ALA A 32 -17.65 7.98 3.49
N LYS A 33 -18.27 9.10 3.11
CA LYS A 33 -18.10 9.77 1.81
C LYS A 33 -16.68 10.35 1.67
N THR A 34 -15.72 9.49 1.37
CA THR A 34 -14.33 9.86 1.13
C THR A 34 -13.87 9.26 -0.19
N SER A 35 -12.94 9.93 -0.87
CA SER A 35 -12.33 9.41 -2.12
C SER A 35 -11.49 8.14 -1.88
N LYS A 36 -11.16 7.84 -0.62
CA LYS A 36 -10.44 6.64 -0.16
C LYS A 36 -11.03 6.18 1.18
N PRO A 37 -12.00 5.25 1.19
CA PRO A 37 -12.61 4.78 2.43
C PRO A 37 -11.58 4.03 3.29
N LEU A 38 -11.57 4.29 4.60
CA LEU A 38 -10.66 3.67 5.56
C LEU A 38 -10.88 2.16 5.66
N MET A 39 -12.14 1.74 5.47
CA MET A 39 -12.58 0.35 5.53
C MET A 39 -13.46 0.02 4.32
N ARG A 40 -13.43 -1.23 3.88
CA ARG A 40 -14.35 -1.80 2.90
C ARG A 40 -14.98 -3.05 3.49
N SER A 41 -16.20 -3.37 3.07
CA SER A 41 -16.83 -4.65 3.36
C SER A 41 -17.04 -5.47 2.09
N THR A 42 -17.16 -6.78 2.25
CA THR A 42 -17.53 -7.73 1.19
C THR A 42 -18.46 -8.76 1.80
N LEU A 43 -19.67 -8.88 1.24
CA LEU A 43 -20.64 -9.90 1.64
C LEU A 43 -20.33 -11.23 0.95
N TYR A 44 -20.35 -12.30 1.73
CA TYR A 44 -20.29 -13.68 1.29
C TYR A 44 -21.57 -14.38 1.76
N THR A 45 -22.10 -15.29 0.94
CA THR A 45 -23.15 -16.22 1.37
C THR A 45 -22.53 -17.60 1.45
N VAL A 46 -22.60 -18.20 2.64
CA VAL A 46 -22.04 -19.53 2.93
C VAL A 46 -23.20 -20.47 3.23
N ASP A 47 -23.34 -21.52 2.44
CA ASP A 47 -24.40 -22.51 2.64
C ASP A 47 -24.00 -23.50 3.75
N ALA A 48 -24.92 -23.71 4.69
CA ALA A 48 -24.80 -24.65 5.81
C ALA A 48 -26.07 -25.53 5.88
N ALA A 49 -26.06 -26.55 6.74
CA ALA A 49 -27.17 -27.50 6.88
C ALA A 49 -28.47 -26.86 7.39
N ASP A 50 -28.38 -25.77 8.15
CA ASP A 50 -29.51 -24.99 8.67
C ASP A 50 -29.89 -23.79 7.78
N GLY A 51 -29.18 -23.57 6.69
CA GLY A 51 -29.52 -22.58 5.66
C GLY A 51 -28.33 -21.74 5.20
N PRO A 52 -28.60 -20.71 4.36
CA PRO A 52 -27.57 -19.78 3.91
C PRO A 52 -27.23 -18.75 4.99
N HIS A 53 -25.93 -18.56 5.26
CA HIS A 53 -25.41 -17.59 6.21
C HIS A 53 -24.78 -16.38 5.50
N PRO A 54 -25.30 -15.15 5.71
CA PRO A 54 -24.72 -13.93 5.18
C PRO A 54 -23.55 -13.44 6.04
N ILE A 55 -22.32 -13.59 5.55
CA ILE A 55 -21.08 -13.22 6.26
C ILE A 55 -20.46 -11.97 5.64
N LEU A 56 -20.32 -10.90 6.43
CA LEU A 56 -19.61 -9.68 6.03
C LEU A 56 -18.14 -9.74 6.44
N SER A 57 -17.23 -9.75 5.46
CA SER A 57 -15.80 -9.54 5.68
C SER A 57 -15.48 -8.04 5.73
N TRP A 58 -14.77 -7.61 6.76
CA TRP A 58 -14.30 -6.23 6.94
C TRP A 58 -12.80 -6.12 6.63
N ARG A 59 -12.46 -5.20 5.72
CA ARG A 59 -11.08 -4.92 5.30
C ARG A 59 -10.73 -3.46 5.51
N THR A 60 -9.95 -3.20 6.55
CA THR A 60 -9.27 -1.92 6.75
C THR A 60 -8.12 -1.75 5.75
N GLN A 61 -7.93 -0.54 5.23
CA GLN A 61 -6.80 -0.20 4.38
C GLN A 61 -5.51 -0.15 5.20
N GLU A 62 -4.38 -0.62 4.67
CA GLU A 62 -3.14 -0.72 5.45
C GLU A 62 -2.64 0.67 5.94
N TYR A 63 -2.91 1.75 5.21
CA TYR A 63 -2.58 3.11 5.68
C TYR A 63 -3.47 3.57 6.85
N ALA A 64 -4.70 3.08 6.95
CA ALA A 64 -5.65 3.49 7.99
C ALA A 64 -5.21 2.95 9.36
N TYR A 65 -4.59 1.77 9.43
CA TYR A 65 -3.97 1.29 10.67
C TYR A 65 -2.80 2.17 11.14
N ARG A 66 -2.07 2.81 10.20
CA ARG A 66 -1.02 3.78 10.56
C ARG A 66 -1.64 5.09 11.03
N GLN A 67 -2.72 5.53 10.39
CA GLN A 67 -3.49 6.71 10.80
C GLN A 67 -4.14 6.53 12.18
N PHE A 68 -4.51 5.31 12.55
CA PHE A 68 -5.04 5.02 13.90
C PHE A 68 -4.05 5.40 15.02
N SER A 69 -2.74 5.38 14.74
CA SER A 69 -1.74 5.86 15.71
C SER A 69 -1.71 7.37 15.92
N GLN A 70 -2.43 8.09 15.07
CA GLN A 70 -2.56 9.53 15.08
C GLN A 70 -3.96 9.88 15.59
N ASP A 71 -5.01 9.31 15.00
CA ASP A 71 -6.40 9.56 15.41
C ASP A 71 -7.12 8.23 15.67
N GLN A 72 -7.34 7.92 16.95
CA GLN A 72 -8.01 6.68 17.37
C GLN A 72 -9.52 6.72 17.09
N ASP A 73 -10.11 7.90 16.93
CA ASP A 73 -11.56 8.03 16.74
C ASP A 73 -11.98 7.78 15.28
N GLU A 74 -11.03 7.76 14.33
CA GLU A 74 -11.32 7.55 12.90
C GLU A 74 -11.56 6.06 12.52
N LEU A 75 -11.04 5.11 13.30
CA LEU A 75 -11.11 3.68 12.97
C LEU A 75 -11.65 2.87 14.17
N PRO A 76 -12.77 2.15 14.02
CA PRO A 76 -13.44 1.49 15.15
C PRO A 76 -12.70 0.25 15.69
N THR A 77 -11.71 -0.30 14.96
CA THR A 77 -10.99 -1.51 15.38
C THR A 77 -9.64 -1.65 14.68
N LEU A 78 -8.68 -2.26 15.38
CA LEU A 78 -7.42 -2.73 14.82
C LEU A 78 -7.50 -4.16 14.26
N ALA A 79 -8.63 -4.85 14.38
CA ALA A 79 -8.78 -6.22 13.93
C ALA A 79 -8.41 -6.38 12.44
N ARG A 80 -7.61 -7.41 12.14
CA ARG A 80 -7.12 -7.73 10.79
C ARG A 80 -7.54 -9.16 10.43
N GLY A 81 -8.65 -9.25 9.71
CA GLY A 81 -9.36 -10.50 9.45
C GLY A 81 -10.59 -10.58 10.33
N LEU A 82 -11.60 -9.77 10.04
CA LEU A 82 -12.81 -9.64 10.84
C LEU A 82 -14.01 -9.98 9.98
N PHE A 83 -14.84 -10.92 10.45
CA PHE A 83 -16.05 -11.34 9.76
C PHE A 83 -17.22 -11.34 10.73
N THR A 84 -18.35 -10.78 10.31
CA THR A 84 -19.54 -10.65 11.14
C THR A 84 -20.76 -11.21 10.42
N GLU A 85 -21.76 -11.58 11.20
CA GLU A 85 -23.02 -12.15 10.72
C GLU A 85 -24.19 -11.56 11.49
N GLU A 86 -25.30 -11.36 10.79
CA GLU A 86 -26.59 -11.05 11.40
C GLU A 86 -27.38 -12.33 11.64
N PHE A 87 -27.97 -12.47 12.82
CA PHE A 87 -28.77 -13.63 13.20
C PHE A 87 -30.05 -13.22 13.94
N ASP A 88 -31.08 -14.06 13.85
CA ASP A 88 -32.36 -13.80 14.48
C ASP A 88 -32.44 -14.38 15.91
N THR A 89 -33.03 -13.59 16.81
CA THR A 89 -33.37 -13.97 18.19
C THR A 89 -34.85 -13.68 18.46
N PRO A 90 -35.44 -14.19 19.56
CA PRO A 90 -36.81 -13.84 19.94
C PRO A 90 -37.05 -12.33 20.16
N ASP A 91 -36.00 -11.59 20.48
CA ASP A 91 -35.99 -10.15 20.78
C ASP A 91 -35.62 -9.26 19.58
N GLY A 92 -35.16 -9.83 18.47
CA GLY A 92 -34.87 -9.11 17.23
C GLY A 92 -33.67 -9.66 16.46
N LYS A 93 -33.20 -8.86 15.50
CA LYS A 93 -31.99 -9.12 14.73
C LYS A 93 -30.76 -8.60 15.45
N HIS A 94 -29.77 -9.45 15.63
CA HIS A 94 -28.50 -9.11 16.28
C HIS A 94 -27.30 -9.49 15.44
N GLN A 95 -26.15 -8.91 15.75
CA GLN A 95 -24.88 -9.15 15.09
C GLN A 95 -23.97 -9.99 15.99
N ARG A 96 -23.15 -10.83 15.36
CA ARG A 96 -22.05 -11.53 16.02
C ARG A 96 -20.77 -11.41 15.22
N VAL A 97 -19.64 -11.53 15.92
CA VAL A 97 -18.34 -11.76 15.28
C VAL A 97 -18.22 -13.27 15.04
N VAL A 98 -18.04 -13.67 13.79
CA VAL A 98 -17.85 -15.09 13.41
C VAL A 98 -16.37 -15.43 13.32
N VAL A 99 -15.56 -14.52 12.78
CA VAL A 99 -14.10 -14.69 12.68
C VAL A 99 -13.41 -13.44 13.19
N ARG A 100 -12.43 -13.65 14.08
CA ARG A 100 -11.62 -12.59 14.71
C ARG A 100 -10.12 -12.93 14.61
N GLY A 101 -9.47 -12.41 13.58
CA GLY A 101 -8.00 -12.39 13.46
C GLY A 101 -7.36 -11.36 14.40
N TYR A 102 -6.03 -11.37 14.57
CA TYR A 102 -5.31 -10.45 15.47
C TYR A 102 -5.60 -8.96 15.21
N ASP A 103 -5.35 -8.13 16.22
CA ASP A 103 -5.12 -6.71 15.92
C ASP A 103 -3.88 -6.54 15.04
N LYS A 104 -3.88 -5.53 14.18
CA LYS A 104 -2.69 -5.17 13.39
C LYS A 104 -1.56 -4.77 14.34
N PHE A 105 -0.50 -5.57 14.35
CA PHE A 105 0.76 -5.26 15.04
C PHE A 105 1.88 -4.89 14.07
N PHE A 106 2.88 -4.18 14.59
CA PHE A 106 3.90 -3.45 13.81
C PHE A 106 5.32 -3.82 14.24
N ASN A 107 6.32 -3.57 13.39
CA ASN A 107 7.72 -3.82 13.70
C ASN A 107 8.19 -2.86 14.78
N VAL A 108 9.18 -3.28 15.56
CA VAL A 108 9.96 -2.36 16.40
C VAL A 108 10.42 -1.16 15.55
N GLY A 109 10.16 0.05 16.03
CA GLY A 109 10.51 1.30 15.36
C GLY A 109 9.58 1.74 14.22
N GLU A 110 8.54 0.97 13.89
CA GLU A 110 7.66 1.26 12.73
C GLU A 110 6.64 2.38 13.00
N LEU A 111 6.04 2.37 14.20
CA LEU A 111 5.15 3.42 14.71
C LEU A 111 5.74 4.06 15.98
N ALA A 112 5.20 5.22 16.36
CA ALA A 112 5.62 5.94 17.55
C ALA A 112 5.48 5.12 18.84
N TRP A 113 4.40 4.35 19.00
CA TRP A 113 4.21 3.47 20.16
C TRP A 113 4.99 2.15 20.10
N THR A 114 5.60 1.82 18.96
CA THR A 114 6.53 0.68 18.81
C THR A 114 8.00 1.12 18.81
N GLN A 115 8.29 2.39 19.11
CA GLN A 115 9.68 2.82 19.33
C GLN A 115 10.24 2.09 20.55
N PRO A 116 11.55 1.76 20.59
CA PRO A 116 12.16 1.03 21.72
C PRO A 116 11.84 1.66 23.07
N GLN A 117 11.83 3.00 23.17
CA GLN A 117 11.51 3.70 24.42
C GLN A 117 10.04 3.57 24.81
N ALA A 118 9.11 3.50 23.84
CA ALA A 118 7.69 3.28 24.10
C ALA A 118 7.42 1.84 24.50
N ILE A 119 8.06 0.86 23.84
CA ILE A 119 7.98 -0.56 24.24
C ILE A 119 8.48 -0.74 25.67
N ALA A 120 9.64 -0.17 26.01
CA ALA A 120 10.18 -0.23 27.37
C ALA A 120 9.27 0.43 28.42
N ALA A 121 8.58 1.52 28.05
CA ALA A 121 7.71 2.25 28.97
C ALA A 121 6.36 1.57 29.22
N PHE A 122 5.80 0.89 28.21
CA PHE A 122 4.41 0.43 28.24
C PHE A 122 4.22 -1.09 28.23
N SER A 123 5.26 -1.89 27.98
CA SER A 123 5.18 -3.36 28.02
C SER A 123 5.56 -3.92 29.40
N ARG A 124 5.04 -5.11 29.73
CA ARG A 124 5.37 -5.86 30.94
C ARG A 124 5.46 -7.36 30.63
N GLY A 125 6.44 -8.02 31.25
CA GLY A 125 6.60 -9.47 31.17
C GLY A 125 5.45 -10.25 31.85
N PRO A 126 5.38 -11.56 31.62
CA PRO A 126 6.29 -12.35 30.78
C PRO A 126 6.13 -12.02 29.29
N TYR A 127 7.23 -12.06 28.55
CA TYR A 127 7.30 -11.84 27.11
C TYR A 127 7.35 -13.18 26.40
N VAL A 128 6.33 -13.48 25.60
CA VAL A 128 6.29 -14.70 24.77
C VAL A 128 6.80 -14.36 23.38
N VAL A 129 7.93 -14.94 23.00
CA VAL A 129 8.61 -14.73 21.72
C VAL A 129 8.38 -15.96 20.86
N SER A 130 7.40 -15.88 19.94
CA SER A 130 7.05 -16.99 19.05
C SER A 130 7.68 -16.83 17.68
N HIS A 131 8.07 -17.94 17.04
CA HIS A 131 8.50 -17.97 15.65
C HIS A 131 7.46 -17.30 14.78
N LYS A 132 7.92 -16.38 13.93
CA LYS A 132 7.07 -15.84 12.89
C LYS A 132 7.16 -16.74 11.67
N GLU A 133 6.26 -17.70 11.58
CA GLU A 133 6.09 -18.52 10.37
C GLU A 133 5.82 -17.62 9.15
N ASN A 134 6.19 -18.12 7.97
CA ASN A 134 6.28 -17.39 6.73
C ASN A 134 5.37 -18.04 5.68
N GLY A 135 4.07 -17.79 5.79
CA GLY A 135 3.08 -18.36 4.90
C GLY A 135 1.87 -17.45 4.71
N CYS A 136 0.70 -18.06 4.58
CA CYS A 136 -0.56 -17.37 4.44
C CYS A 136 -1.47 -17.62 5.65
N ILE A 137 -2.00 -16.54 6.23
CA ILE A 137 -2.90 -16.65 7.37
C ILE A 137 -4.24 -17.29 6.97
N ILE A 138 -4.66 -18.28 7.75
CA ILE A 138 -5.93 -18.98 7.66
C ILE A 138 -6.66 -18.83 8.99
N PHE A 139 -7.94 -18.51 8.91
CA PHE A 139 -8.86 -18.48 10.04
C PHE A 139 -9.81 -19.66 9.96
N VAL A 140 -9.97 -20.37 11.06
CA VAL A 140 -10.94 -21.44 11.22
C VAL A 140 -11.80 -21.09 12.43
N SER A 141 -13.09 -20.96 12.22
CA SER A 141 -14.07 -20.68 13.27
C SER A 141 -15.33 -21.51 13.01
N ALA A 142 -16.20 -21.63 14.00
CA ALA A 142 -17.46 -22.34 13.86
C ALA A 142 -18.54 -21.42 13.27
N LEU A 143 -19.15 -21.85 12.16
CA LEU A 143 -20.33 -21.20 11.59
C LEU A 143 -21.59 -21.65 12.34
N THR A 144 -21.66 -22.94 12.62
CA THR A 144 -22.69 -23.60 13.42
C THR A 144 -21.99 -24.53 14.43
N PRO A 145 -22.71 -25.16 15.38
CA PRO A 145 -22.10 -26.16 16.27
C PRO A 145 -21.46 -27.36 15.56
N HIS A 146 -21.72 -27.54 14.26
CA HIS A 146 -21.29 -28.72 13.50
C HIS A 146 -20.52 -28.38 12.21
N GLU A 147 -20.52 -27.11 11.78
CA GLU A 147 -19.89 -26.69 10.52
C GLU A 147 -18.89 -25.56 10.73
N LEU A 148 -17.76 -25.66 10.04
CA LEU A 148 -16.66 -24.71 10.10
C LEU A 148 -16.76 -23.67 9.00
N LEU A 149 -16.45 -22.42 9.35
CA LEU A 149 -16.06 -21.38 8.42
C LEU A 149 -14.53 -21.35 8.30
N ILE A 150 -14.02 -21.52 7.08
CA ILE A 150 -12.59 -21.37 6.76
C ILE A 150 -12.42 -20.14 5.89
N ALA A 151 -11.62 -19.18 6.36
CA ALA A 151 -11.34 -17.94 5.65
C ALA A 151 -9.83 -17.73 5.51
N SER A 152 -9.43 -17.13 4.40
CA SER A 152 -8.15 -16.42 4.30
C SER A 152 -8.27 -15.05 4.98
N LYS A 153 -7.24 -14.21 4.87
CA LYS A 153 -7.21 -12.88 5.49
C LYS A 153 -8.51 -12.05 5.31
N HIS A 154 -9.12 -12.06 4.11
CA HIS A 154 -10.31 -11.25 3.79
C HIS A 154 -11.28 -11.94 2.82
N ALA A 155 -11.15 -13.25 2.62
CA ALA A 155 -11.93 -13.98 1.63
C ALA A 155 -12.27 -15.40 2.06
N ILE A 156 -13.45 -15.84 1.61
CA ILE A 156 -14.05 -17.15 1.88
C ILE A 156 -14.29 -17.81 0.53
N GLY A 157 -13.99 -19.11 0.43
CA GLY A 157 -14.27 -19.91 -0.76
C GLY A 157 -13.43 -19.58 -2.00
N SER A 158 -13.89 -20.07 -3.16
CA SER A 158 -13.20 -20.01 -4.44
C SER A 158 -13.04 -18.60 -4.99
N ARG A 159 -12.05 -18.40 -5.87
CA ARG A 159 -11.83 -17.10 -6.53
C ARG A 159 -12.97 -16.84 -7.53
N PRO A 160 -13.56 -15.64 -7.53
CA PRO A 160 -14.70 -15.31 -8.38
C PRO A 160 -14.37 -15.22 -9.89
N ASN A 161 -13.09 -15.18 -10.29
CA ASN A 161 -12.68 -14.83 -11.66
C ASN A 161 -12.39 -16.02 -12.60
N GLY A 162 -12.87 -17.23 -12.32
CA GLY A 162 -12.58 -18.40 -13.18
C GLY A 162 -11.09 -18.76 -13.28
N GLU A 163 -10.23 -18.17 -12.43
CA GLU A 163 -8.86 -18.62 -12.27
C GLU A 163 -8.92 -20.06 -11.74
N GLN A 164 -8.39 -21.02 -12.51
CA GLN A 164 -8.31 -22.44 -12.14
C GLN A 164 -7.46 -22.71 -10.87
N ARG A 165 -6.98 -21.66 -10.19
CA ARG A 165 -6.13 -21.79 -9.00
C ARG A 165 -6.95 -21.87 -7.73
N VAL A 166 -6.59 -22.86 -6.92
CA VAL A 166 -7.07 -23.04 -5.57
C VAL A 166 -6.84 -21.76 -4.76
N SER A 167 -7.87 -21.29 -4.05
CA SER A 167 -7.75 -20.16 -3.13
C SER A 167 -7.01 -20.54 -1.85
N HIS A 168 -6.49 -19.55 -1.13
CA HIS A 168 -5.87 -19.75 0.18
C HIS A 168 -6.82 -20.43 1.18
N SER A 169 -8.09 -20.06 1.20
CA SER A 169 -9.10 -20.68 2.07
C SER A 169 -9.37 -22.15 1.72
N GLU A 170 -9.40 -22.50 0.42
CA GLU A 170 -9.60 -23.89 -0.02
C GLU A 170 -8.37 -24.75 0.26
N MET A 171 -7.17 -24.23 0.04
CA MET A 171 -5.94 -24.94 0.41
C MET A 171 -5.84 -25.09 1.93
N GLY A 172 -6.27 -24.07 2.68
CA GLY A 172 -6.42 -24.15 4.14
C GLY A 172 -7.36 -25.27 4.56
N ARG A 173 -8.54 -25.40 3.94
CA ARG A 173 -9.47 -26.52 4.20
C ARG A 173 -8.86 -27.88 3.82
N THR A 174 -8.14 -27.96 2.70
CA THR A 174 -7.46 -29.18 2.27
C THR A 174 -6.45 -29.66 3.32
N TRP A 175 -5.65 -28.75 3.87
CA TRP A 175 -4.70 -29.08 4.93
C TRP A 175 -5.38 -29.36 6.27
N LEU A 176 -6.44 -28.63 6.61
CA LEU A 176 -7.26 -28.89 7.81
C LEU A 176 -7.74 -30.34 7.81
N GLN A 177 -8.31 -30.81 6.71
CA GLN A 177 -8.80 -32.18 6.57
C GLN A 177 -7.67 -33.21 6.72
N ARG A 178 -6.47 -32.94 6.18
CA ARG A 178 -5.29 -33.80 6.36
C ARG A 178 -4.86 -33.88 7.82
N HIS A 179 -4.83 -32.77 8.55
CA HIS A 179 -4.44 -32.73 9.96
C HIS A 179 -5.46 -33.44 10.86
N LEU A 180 -6.75 -33.20 10.65
CA LEU A 180 -7.84 -33.86 11.38
C LEU A 180 -7.86 -35.37 11.14
N ALA A 181 -7.67 -35.81 9.89
CA ALA A 181 -7.59 -37.24 9.56
C ALA A 181 -6.40 -37.93 10.27
N ARG A 182 -5.25 -37.24 10.40
CA ARG A 182 -4.08 -37.77 11.13
C ARG A 182 -4.29 -37.87 12.63
N SER A 183 -5.08 -36.98 13.23
CA SER A 183 -5.40 -36.97 14.66
C SER A 183 -6.66 -37.77 15.02
N GLY A 184 -7.35 -38.35 14.03
CA GLY A 184 -8.60 -39.08 14.25
C GLY A 184 -9.77 -38.18 14.67
N LYS A 185 -9.70 -36.89 14.34
CA LYS A 185 -10.73 -35.88 14.62
C LYS A 185 -11.55 -35.58 13.38
N THR A 186 -12.71 -34.97 13.57
CA THR A 186 -13.62 -34.54 12.50
C THR A 186 -13.81 -33.02 12.47
N GLU A 187 -14.24 -32.47 11.33
CA GLU A 187 -14.58 -31.04 11.23
C GLU A 187 -15.70 -30.66 12.20
N ALA A 188 -16.69 -31.53 12.40
CA ALA A 188 -17.80 -31.27 13.31
C ALA A 188 -17.36 -31.23 14.80
N GLU A 189 -16.37 -32.04 15.19
CA GLU A 189 -15.80 -31.96 16.55
C GLU A 189 -15.00 -30.68 16.77
N LEU A 190 -14.26 -30.23 15.75
CA LEU A 190 -13.56 -28.95 15.81
C LEU A 190 -14.54 -27.78 15.82
N ALA A 191 -15.61 -27.84 15.02
CA ALA A 191 -16.66 -26.83 15.00
C ALA A 191 -17.31 -26.70 16.38
N ARG A 192 -17.68 -27.82 17.00
CA ARG A 192 -18.26 -27.82 18.34
C ARG A 192 -17.34 -27.18 19.38
N ASP A 193 -16.05 -27.53 19.41
CA ASP A 193 -15.12 -26.98 20.41
C ASP A 193 -14.90 -25.47 20.20
N LEU A 194 -14.68 -25.03 18.96
CA LEU A 194 -14.54 -23.59 18.63
C LEU A 194 -15.84 -22.81 18.91
N TRP A 195 -16.99 -23.43 18.69
CA TRP A 195 -18.31 -22.86 18.99
C TRP A 195 -18.53 -22.69 20.49
N GLU A 196 -18.24 -23.71 21.30
CA GLU A 196 -18.36 -23.67 22.75
C GLU A 196 -17.41 -22.63 23.38
N ARG A 197 -16.22 -22.47 22.80
CA ARG A 197 -15.24 -21.47 23.21
C ARG A 197 -15.54 -20.06 22.71
N ASN A 198 -16.37 -19.92 21.68
CA ASN A 198 -16.55 -18.69 20.90
C ASN A 198 -15.21 -18.12 20.41
N GLU A 199 -14.38 -18.97 19.80
CA GLU A 199 -13.01 -18.63 19.40
C GLU A 199 -12.76 -18.88 17.91
N THR A 200 -11.87 -18.07 17.34
CA THR A 200 -11.25 -18.30 16.04
C THR A 200 -9.87 -18.91 16.24
N ALA A 201 -9.62 -20.07 15.62
CA ALA A 201 -8.28 -20.60 15.43
C ALA A 201 -7.56 -19.87 14.30
N VAL A 202 -6.38 -19.35 14.61
CA VAL A 202 -5.56 -18.56 13.69
C VAL A 202 -4.28 -19.33 13.37
N MET A 203 -4.12 -19.66 12.09
CA MET A 203 -3.06 -20.53 11.60
C MET A 203 -2.29 -19.87 10.46
N GLU A 204 -1.06 -20.30 10.28
CA GLU A 204 -0.25 -19.96 9.11
C GLU A 204 -0.15 -21.21 8.22
N LEU A 205 -0.64 -21.13 6.99
CA LEU A 205 -0.45 -22.16 5.98
C LEU A 205 0.93 -21.98 5.32
N CYS A 206 1.81 -22.95 5.52
CA CYS A 206 3.14 -22.99 4.95
C CYS A 206 3.25 -24.19 3.99
N ASP A 207 3.21 -23.93 2.69
CA ASP A 207 3.24 -24.96 1.65
C ASP A 207 3.85 -24.43 0.35
N ASP A 208 5.15 -24.68 0.15
CA ASP A 208 5.90 -24.21 -1.02
C ASP A 208 5.36 -24.80 -2.35
N ALA A 209 4.71 -25.97 -2.30
CA ALA A 209 4.07 -26.56 -3.49
C ALA A 209 2.78 -25.83 -3.89
N PHE A 210 2.16 -25.12 -2.95
CA PHE A 210 1.00 -24.26 -3.20
C PHE A 210 1.42 -22.81 -3.51
N GLU A 211 2.23 -22.20 -2.66
CA GLU A 211 2.77 -20.86 -2.85
C GLU A 211 4.07 -20.70 -2.04
N GLU A 212 5.19 -20.47 -2.73
CA GLU A 212 6.45 -20.10 -2.10
C GLU A 212 6.39 -18.67 -1.56
N HIS A 213 6.83 -18.50 -0.32
CA HIS A 213 6.99 -17.20 0.31
C HIS A 213 8.45 -16.71 0.20
N VAL A 214 9.14 -16.59 1.34
CA VAL A 214 10.54 -16.14 1.42
C VAL A 214 11.40 -17.26 2.00
N LEU A 215 10.92 -17.98 3.00
CA LEU A 215 11.64 -19.11 3.60
C LEU A 215 11.05 -20.42 3.12
N ALA A 216 11.92 -21.40 2.87
CA ALA A 216 11.51 -22.72 2.45
C ALA A 216 11.00 -23.53 3.64
N TYR A 217 10.04 -24.42 3.39
CA TYR A 217 9.49 -25.34 4.38
C TYR A 217 9.80 -26.79 4.00
N THR A 218 10.35 -27.54 4.95
CA THR A 218 10.54 -28.99 4.75
C THR A 218 9.20 -29.72 4.74
N PRO A 219 9.10 -30.92 4.13
CA PRO A 219 7.86 -31.69 4.08
C PRO A 219 7.20 -31.94 5.44
N GLU A 220 7.99 -32.05 6.51
CA GLU A 220 7.53 -32.27 7.90
C GLU A 220 6.93 -31.00 8.51
N ARG A 221 7.37 -29.83 8.03
CA ARG A 221 6.92 -28.51 8.46
C ARG A 221 5.88 -27.92 7.49
N THR A 222 5.53 -28.63 6.42
CA THR A 222 4.47 -28.23 5.49
C THR A 222 3.09 -28.46 6.10
N GLY A 223 2.25 -27.42 6.16
CA GLY A 223 0.89 -27.51 6.66
C GLY A 223 0.42 -26.27 7.43
N LEU A 224 -0.56 -26.46 8.33
CA LEU A 224 -1.17 -25.42 9.14
C LEU A 224 -0.45 -25.34 10.49
N HIS A 225 0.25 -24.24 10.72
CA HIS A 225 0.89 -23.92 11.99
C HIS A 225 -0.08 -23.11 12.84
N LEU A 226 -0.60 -23.68 13.93
CA LEU A 226 -1.52 -22.98 14.81
C LEU A 226 -0.74 -22.02 15.70
N HIS A 227 -1.06 -20.73 15.60
CA HIS A 227 -0.39 -19.71 16.40
C HIS A 227 -1.36 -18.87 17.22
N GLY A 228 -2.67 -19.07 17.18
CA GLY A 228 -3.53 -18.45 18.20
C GLY A 228 -4.95 -18.95 18.21
N LEU A 229 -5.60 -18.66 19.34
CA LEU A 229 -7.02 -18.85 19.57
C LEU A 229 -7.53 -17.51 20.10
N ASN A 230 -8.30 -16.82 19.27
CA ASN A 230 -8.77 -15.47 19.57
C ASN A 230 -10.25 -15.51 19.91
N ALA A 231 -10.66 -14.80 20.96
CA ALA A 231 -12.08 -14.65 21.27
C ALA A 231 -12.80 -13.91 20.13
N ASN A 232 -13.99 -14.38 19.75
CA ASN A 232 -14.86 -13.73 18.79
C ASN A 232 -15.60 -12.55 19.45
N GLY A 233 -14.85 -11.54 19.84
CA GLY A 233 -15.34 -10.33 20.51
C GLY A 233 -14.84 -9.04 19.86
N ILE A 234 -15.27 -7.91 20.43
CA ILE A 234 -14.89 -6.56 19.99
C ILE A 234 -13.42 -6.29 20.35
N GLU A 235 -13.07 -6.53 21.61
CA GLU A 235 -11.72 -6.32 22.13
C GLU A 235 -10.79 -7.46 21.75
N PHE A 236 -9.50 -7.16 21.56
CA PHE A 236 -8.52 -8.20 21.33
C PHE A 236 -8.26 -8.98 22.62
N ASP A 237 -8.61 -10.26 22.58
CA ASP A 237 -8.22 -11.26 23.57
C ASP A 237 -7.77 -12.56 22.88
N THR A 238 -6.73 -13.20 23.41
CA THR A 238 -6.10 -14.39 22.82
C THR A 238 -5.50 -15.28 23.89
N ARG A 239 -5.58 -16.59 23.68
CA ARG A 239 -5.07 -17.60 24.61
C ARG A 239 -3.56 -17.58 24.73
N SER A 240 -3.08 -18.16 25.84
CA SER A 240 -1.65 -18.41 26.05
C SER A 240 -1.08 -19.34 24.98
N MET A 241 0.23 -19.28 24.73
CA MET A 241 0.84 -20.17 23.73
C MET A 241 0.82 -21.64 24.16
N GLU A 242 0.79 -21.89 25.46
CA GLU A 242 0.63 -23.21 26.07
C GLU A 242 -0.74 -23.81 25.71
N GLU A 243 -1.83 -23.05 25.90
CA GLU A 243 -3.19 -23.48 25.50
C GLU A 243 -3.30 -23.65 23.97
N VAL A 244 -2.67 -22.76 23.21
CA VAL A 244 -2.63 -22.83 21.74
C VAL A 244 -1.92 -24.10 21.28
N ASN A 245 -0.75 -24.42 21.82
CA ASN A 245 -0.02 -25.63 21.45
C ASN A 245 -0.76 -26.91 21.88
N ALA A 246 -1.39 -26.92 23.06
CA ALA A 246 -2.21 -28.05 23.49
C ALA A 246 -3.41 -28.29 22.55
N PHE A 247 -4.02 -27.21 22.05
CA PHE A 247 -5.08 -27.30 21.04
C PHE A 247 -4.53 -27.81 19.69
N ALA A 248 -3.34 -27.35 19.29
CA ALA A 248 -2.67 -27.82 18.08
C ALA A 248 -2.46 -29.34 18.12
N GLU A 249 -1.91 -29.85 19.22
CA GLU A 249 -1.68 -31.28 19.45
C GLU A 249 -2.99 -32.09 19.41
N THR A 250 -4.05 -31.57 20.02
CA THR A 250 -5.36 -32.24 20.09
C THR A 250 -5.97 -32.49 18.70
N TYR A 251 -5.81 -31.55 17.78
CA TYR A 251 -6.39 -31.59 16.43
C TYR A 251 -5.39 -31.95 15.33
N GLY A 252 -4.11 -32.18 15.69
CA GLY A 252 -3.06 -32.59 14.76
C GLY A 252 -2.44 -31.46 13.95
N PHE A 253 -2.65 -30.19 14.35
CA PHE A 253 -1.97 -29.04 13.74
C PHE A 253 -0.51 -28.96 14.16
N LEU A 254 0.29 -28.21 13.40
CA LEU A 254 1.70 -27.98 13.74
C LEU A 254 1.79 -26.88 14.82
N PRO A 255 2.43 -27.14 15.98
CA PRO A 255 2.62 -26.13 17.00
C PRO A 255 3.69 -25.12 16.59
N VAL A 256 3.49 -23.85 16.95
CA VAL A 256 4.52 -22.82 16.77
C VAL A 256 5.49 -22.82 17.95
N ARG A 257 6.79 -22.80 17.62
CA ARG A 257 7.87 -22.72 18.60
C ARG A 257 7.87 -21.35 19.27
N PHE A 258 8.02 -21.31 20.58
CA PHE A 258 8.15 -20.07 21.34
C PHE A 258 9.11 -20.21 22.52
N ARG A 259 9.59 -19.07 23.02
CA ARG A 259 10.34 -18.95 24.28
C ARG A 259 9.73 -17.85 25.13
N THR A 260 9.81 -17.99 26.44
CA THR A 260 9.29 -17.01 27.41
C THR A 260 10.43 -16.35 28.15
N TYR A 261 10.37 -15.03 28.28
CA TYR A 261 11.36 -14.22 28.99
C TYR A 261 10.69 -13.30 29.99
N GLU A 262 11.27 -13.12 31.18
CA GLU A 262 10.70 -12.25 32.20
C GLU A 262 10.91 -10.77 31.90
N THR A 263 12.02 -10.42 31.23
CA THR A 263 12.41 -9.03 31.00
C THR A 263 12.56 -8.70 29.51
N LEU A 264 12.30 -7.43 29.16
CA LEU A 264 12.53 -6.93 27.80
C LEU A 264 14.02 -7.01 27.41
N ALA A 265 14.93 -6.85 28.37
CA ALA A 265 16.37 -6.94 28.12
C ALA A 265 16.77 -8.34 27.64
N ASP A 266 16.17 -9.39 28.19
CA ASP A 266 16.42 -10.77 27.76
C ASP A 266 15.86 -11.03 26.35
N VAL A 267 14.68 -10.48 26.03
CA VAL A 267 14.11 -10.53 24.67
C VAL A 267 15.04 -9.84 23.67
N GLU A 268 15.54 -8.65 24.00
CA GLU A 268 16.47 -7.90 23.15
C GLU A 268 17.80 -8.62 22.98
N ALA A 269 18.33 -9.23 24.04
CA ALA A 269 19.57 -10.02 23.98
C ALA A 269 19.39 -11.25 23.09
N PHE A 270 18.29 -11.99 23.26
CA PHE A 270 17.94 -13.14 22.43
C PHE A 270 17.77 -12.76 20.96
N ALA A 271 16.96 -11.73 20.68
CA ALA A 271 16.72 -11.27 19.32
C ALA A 271 18.01 -10.78 18.66
N ARG A 272 18.90 -10.11 19.40
CA ARG A 272 20.20 -9.66 18.88
C ARG A 272 21.10 -10.83 18.53
N GLU A 273 21.10 -11.89 19.33
CA GLU A 273 21.91 -13.09 19.04
C GLU A 273 21.41 -13.80 17.78
N VAL A 274 20.10 -14.04 17.69
CA VAL A 274 19.49 -14.64 16.49
C VAL A 274 19.72 -13.77 15.27
N GLY A 275 19.58 -12.44 15.41
CA GLY A 275 19.77 -11.48 14.32
C GLY A 275 21.19 -11.41 13.75
N LYS A 276 22.21 -11.94 14.44
CA LYS A 276 23.57 -12.06 13.86
C LYS A 276 23.62 -13.04 12.70
N THR A 277 22.80 -14.08 12.74
CA THR A 277 22.77 -15.14 11.72
C THR A 277 21.47 -15.15 10.91
N GLY A 278 20.39 -14.58 11.46
CA GLY A 278 19.05 -14.72 10.90
C GLY A 278 18.47 -16.13 11.04
N SER A 279 19.06 -16.95 11.89
CA SER A 279 18.71 -18.36 12.06
C SER A 279 18.61 -18.72 13.53
N LEU A 280 17.70 -19.63 13.85
CA LEU A 280 17.59 -20.25 15.16
C LEU A 280 17.63 -21.76 15.00
N ASP A 281 18.50 -22.42 15.77
CA ASP A 281 18.68 -23.88 15.75
C ASP A 281 19.01 -24.44 14.34
N GLY A 282 19.72 -23.65 13.53
CA GLY A 282 20.12 -24.01 12.16
C GLY A 282 19.07 -23.69 11.08
N GLU A 283 17.89 -23.20 11.46
CA GLU A 283 16.82 -22.84 10.53
C GLU A 283 16.72 -21.33 10.36
N PRO A 284 16.66 -20.81 9.11
CA PRO A 284 16.37 -19.41 8.85
C PRO A 284 15.03 -19.00 9.47
N VAL A 285 14.98 -17.82 10.07
CA VAL A 285 13.76 -17.26 10.67
C VAL A 285 13.48 -15.87 10.13
N GLU A 286 12.22 -15.58 9.81
CA GLU A 286 11.80 -14.23 9.41
C GLU A 286 12.04 -13.23 10.54
N GLY A 287 11.83 -13.70 11.76
CA GLY A 287 11.74 -12.89 12.95
C GLY A 287 10.83 -13.53 13.98
N PHE A 288 10.40 -12.72 14.93
CA PHE A 288 9.55 -13.13 16.02
C PHE A 288 8.32 -12.24 16.14
N VAL A 289 7.22 -12.83 16.59
CA VAL A 289 6.10 -12.09 17.16
C VAL A 289 6.26 -12.12 18.67
N VAL A 290 6.34 -10.96 19.29
CA VAL A 290 6.45 -10.83 20.74
C VAL A 290 5.07 -10.48 21.31
N ARG A 291 4.60 -11.31 22.23
CA ARG A 291 3.39 -11.06 23.04
C ARG A 291 3.83 -10.55 24.40
N THR A 292 3.22 -9.47 24.82
CA THR A 292 3.45 -8.85 26.12
C THR A 292 2.12 -8.35 26.68
N THR A 293 2.13 -7.86 27.91
CA THR A 293 0.98 -7.24 28.54
C THR A 293 1.20 -5.74 28.67
N MET A 294 0.14 -4.96 28.47
CA MET A 294 0.16 -3.53 28.75
C MET A 294 0.38 -3.25 30.23
N SER A 295 1.35 -2.40 30.52
CA SER A 295 1.59 -1.88 31.87
C SER A 295 0.52 -0.88 32.31
N ASP A 296 0.48 -0.63 33.62
CA ASP A 296 -0.37 0.38 34.24
C ASP A 296 0.20 1.81 34.11
N ASN A 297 1.37 1.97 33.49
CA ASN A 297 2.05 3.26 33.33
C ASN A 297 1.30 4.17 32.35
N THR A 298 0.78 5.30 32.82
CA THR A 298 0.00 6.27 32.03
C THR A 298 0.76 7.54 31.66
N ASP A 299 1.91 7.82 32.28
CA ASP A 299 2.60 9.11 32.16
C ASP A 299 4.11 8.95 31.90
N ALA A 300 4.45 8.48 30.70
CA ALA A 300 5.84 8.22 30.29
C ALA A 300 6.42 9.28 29.33
N GLY A 301 5.65 10.30 28.95
CA GLY A 301 6.05 11.25 27.88
C GLY A 301 6.33 10.57 26.53
N LYS A 302 5.69 9.44 26.26
CA LYS A 302 5.77 8.64 25.01
C LYS A 302 4.36 8.33 24.50
N VAL A 303 4.25 8.05 23.19
CA VAL A 303 2.98 7.65 22.58
C VAL A 303 2.58 6.25 23.08
N ARG A 304 1.44 6.17 23.77
CA ARG A 304 0.92 4.94 24.36
C ARG A 304 0.21 4.07 23.31
N PRO A 305 0.41 2.74 23.30
CA PRO A 305 -0.41 1.82 22.52
C PRO A 305 -1.91 1.91 22.89
N PRO A 306 -2.84 1.64 21.96
CA PRO A 306 -4.28 1.81 22.13
C PRO A 306 -4.93 0.63 22.87
N TYR A 307 -4.32 0.21 23.97
CA TYR A 307 -4.70 -0.98 24.73
C TYR A 307 -4.87 -0.65 26.21
N LYS A 308 -5.84 -1.31 26.86
CA LYS A 308 -6.10 -1.14 28.29
C LYS A 308 -4.95 -1.73 29.11
N PRO A 309 -4.68 -1.20 30.32
CA PRO A 309 -3.77 -1.87 31.25
C PRO A 309 -4.17 -3.33 31.45
N GLY A 310 -3.19 -4.24 31.46
CA GLY A 310 -3.44 -5.68 31.55
C GLY A 310 -3.84 -6.38 30.25
N GLN A 311 -4.17 -5.64 29.18
CA GLN A 311 -4.50 -6.24 27.89
C GLN A 311 -3.25 -6.73 27.15
N THR A 312 -3.41 -7.80 26.37
CA THR A 312 -2.37 -8.35 25.50
C THR A 312 -2.01 -7.38 24.38
N TRP A 313 -0.71 -7.16 24.18
CA TRP A 313 -0.15 -6.30 23.14
C TRP A 313 0.92 -7.06 22.35
N PHE A 314 0.85 -7.00 21.02
CA PHE A 314 1.82 -7.63 20.13
C PHE A 314 2.69 -6.60 19.41
N TYR A 315 3.96 -6.95 19.19
CA TYR A 315 4.85 -6.31 18.22
C TYR A 315 5.73 -7.36 17.54
N LYS A 316 6.32 -7.03 16.39
CA LYS A 316 7.18 -7.95 15.62
C LYS A 316 8.63 -7.47 15.61
N ILE A 317 9.56 -8.41 15.70
CA ILE A 317 10.99 -8.21 15.46
C ILE A 317 11.30 -8.95 14.17
N LYS A 318 11.96 -8.30 13.20
CA LYS A 318 12.37 -8.94 11.94
C LYS A 318 13.87 -8.86 11.78
N PHE A 319 14.45 -9.82 11.10
CA PHE A 319 15.89 -9.86 10.84
C PHE A 319 16.24 -9.37 9.45
N ASP A 320 17.28 -8.53 9.40
CA ASP A 320 17.80 -7.95 8.17
C ASP A 320 18.45 -9.00 7.25
N GLU A 321 19.01 -10.06 7.82
CA GLU A 321 19.59 -11.20 7.11
C GLU A 321 19.01 -12.52 7.63
N PRO A 322 18.92 -13.57 6.79
CA PRO A 322 18.85 -13.46 5.34
C PRO A 322 17.44 -13.05 4.86
N TYR A 323 16.47 -12.97 5.77
CA TYR A 323 15.05 -12.83 5.43
C TYR A 323 14.73 -11.54 4.67
N LEU A 324 15.03 -10.36 5.24
CA LEU A 324 14.68 -9.09 4.58
C LEU A 324 15.45 -8.91 3.27
N MET A 325 16.66 -9.47 3.16
CA MET A 325 17.39 -9.53 1.90
C MET A 325 16.63 -10.31 0.83
N TYR A 326 16.19 -11.53 1.15
CA TYR A 326 15.47 -12.38 0.21
C TYR A 326 14.09 -11.81 -0.14
N ARG A 327 13.43 -11.14 0.79
CA ARG A 327 12.20 -10.38 0.53
C ARG A 327 12.46 -9.24 -0.46
N ASP A 328 13.54 -8.48 -0.26
CA ASP A 328 13.94 -7.39 -1.17
C ASP A 328 14.23 -7.94 -2.57
N TRP A 329 15.00 -9.04 -2.66
CA TRP A 329 15.27 -9.74 -3.93
C TRP A 329 13.99 -10.17 -4.64
N ARG A 330 13.03 -10.74 -3.93
CA ARG A 330 11.73 -11.14 -4.49
C ARG A 330 10.99 -9.96 -5.11
N GLU A 331 10.91 -8.83 -4.41
CA GLU A 331 10.18 -7.66 -4.90
C GLU A 331 10.93 -6.91 -6.02
N LEU A 332 12.27 -6.88 -5.97
CA LEU A 332 13.10 -6.38 -7.07
C LEU A 332 12.89 -7.23 -8.33
N THR A 333 12.86 -8.56 -8.21
CA THR A 333 12.56 -9.47 -9.31
C THR A 333 11.17 -9.24 -9.88
N ARG A 334 10.13 -9.10 -9.03
CA ARG A 334 8.77 -8.74 -9.49
C ARG A 334 8.73 -7.43 -10.27
N SER A 335 9.46 -6.41 -9.81
CA SER A 335 9.56 -5.14 -10.52
C SER A 335 10.20 -5.33 -11.89
N MET A 336 11.31 -6.06 -11.97
CA MET A 336 12.01 -6.33 -13.23
C MET A 336 11.15 -7.14 -14.20
N ILE A 337 10.43 -8.17 -13.75
CA ILE A 337 9.52 -8.96 -14.60
C ILE A 337 8.41 -8.07 -15.18
N LYS A 338 7.84 -7.19 -14.36
CA LYS A 338 6.80 -6.25 -14.80
C LYS A 338 7.32 -5.26 -15.84
N GLU A 339 8.52 -4.72 -15.62
CA GLU A 339 9.19 -3.83 -16.55
C GLU A 339 9.55 -4.55 -17.86
N HIS A 340 10.02 -5.80 -17.76
CA HIS A 340 10.30 -6.67 -18.91
C HIS A 340 9.05 -6.89 -19.75
N ALA A 341 7.94 -7.34 -19.15
CA ALA A 341 6.67 -7.53 -19.85
C ALA A 341 6.18 -6.25 -20.54
N THR A 342 6.34 -5.10 -19.89
CA THR A 342 5.99 -3.79 -20.48
C THR A 342 6.87 -3.46 -21.68
N TRP A 343 8.17 -3.72 -21.57
CA TRP A 343 9.15 -3.46 -22.63
C TRP A 343 8.94 -4.38 -23.84
N THR A 344 8.74 -5.68 -23.63
CA THR A 344 8.48 -6.67 -24.68
C THR A 344 7.20 -6.33 -25.45
N ALA A 345 6.13 -5.94 -24.75
CA ALA A 345 4.88 -5.51 -25.39
C ALA A 345 5.05 -4.25 -26.28
N GLN A 346 6.01 -3.39 -25.95
CA GLN A 346 6.32 -2.16 -26.72
C GLN A 346 7.31 -2.42 -27.87
N ASN A 347 8.01 -3.56 -27.87
CA ASN A 347 9.07 -3.89 -28.84
C ASN A 347 8.89 -5.32 -29.44
N PRO A 348 7.84 -5.56 -30.26
CA PRO A 348 7.52 -6.90 -30.76
C PRO A 348 8.61 -7.55 -31.63
N LEU A 349 9.50 -6.77 -32.25
CA LEU A 349 10.65 -7.29 -32.99
C LEU A 349 11.71 -7.97 -32.10
N ALA A 350 11.82 -7.56 -30.83
CA ALA A 350 12.67 -8.25 -29.86
C ALA A 350 12.07 -9.59 -29.43
N ALA A 351 10.73 -9.67 -29.30
CA ALA A 351 10.01 -10.91 -28.98
C ALA A 351 10.15 -11.98 -30.08
N SER A 352 10.27 -11.58 -31.35
CA SER A 352 10.53 -12.53 -32.46
C SER A 352 11.94 -13.13 -32.43
N MET A 353 12.92 -12.47 -31.78
CA MET A 353 14.28 -13.04 -31.62
C MET A 353 14.36 -14.05 -30.47
N GLU A 354 13.48 -13.97 -29.46
CA GLU A 354 13.40 -14.94 -28.36
C GLU A 354 12.91 -16.32 -28.85
N HIS A 355 11.94 -16.34 -29.76
CA HIS A 355 11.39 -17.58 -30.32
C HIS A 355 12.27 -18.28 -31.37
N ALA A 356 13.27 -17.58 -31.93
CA ALA A 356 14.16 -18.14 -32.96
C ALA A 356 15.32 -18.98 -32.38
N SER A 357 15.39 -19.17 -31.06
CA SER A 357 16.50 -19.88 -30.39
C SER A 357 16.33 -21.40 -30.28
N LEU A 358 15.32 -21.99 -30.93
CA LEU A 358 15.03 -23.44 -30.83
C LEU A 358 15.10 -24.25 -32.13
N GLU A 359 15.33 -23.67 -33.30
CA GLU A 359 15.51 -24.48 -34.54
C GLU A 359 16.62 -23.92 -35.44
N ASP A 360 17.55 -24.83 -35.77
CA ASP A 360 18.58 -24.80 -36.80
C ASP A 360 19.55 -23.61 -36.91
N THR A 361 20.80 -23.92 -36.56
CA THR A 361 22.01 -23.22 -36.99
C THR A 361 22.16 -23.29 -38.51
N GLU A 362 21.87 -22.19 -39.20
CA GLU A 362 22.60 -21.83 -40.43
C GLU A 362 23.39 -20.55 -40.20
N ALA A 363 24.65 -20.60 -40.62
CA ALA A 363 25.66 -19.57 -40.38
C ALA A 363 25.23 -18.20 -40.94
N PRO A 364 25.50 -17.08 -40.23
CA PRO A 364 25.32 -15.77 -40.82
C PRO A 364 26.37 -15.54 -41.91
N ALA A 365 25.88 -15.04 -43.04
CA ALA A 365 26.66 -14.61 -44.19
C ALA A 365 27.71 -13.55 -43.80
N GLU A 366 28.84 -13.65 -44.51
CA GLU A 366 30.01 -12.78 -44.58
C GLU A 366 29.92 -11.43 -43.85
N ALA A 367 30.81 -11.27 -42.86
CA ALA A 367 31.10 -10.00 -42.23
C ALA A 367 31.58 -8.99 -43.28
N ASP A 368 30.83 -7.91 -43.44
CA ASP A 368 31.28 -6.70 -44.11
C ASP A 368 32.61 -6.26 -43.49
N ALA A 369 33.67 -6.24 -44.29
CA ALA A 369 34.96 -5.69 -43.90
C ALA A 369 34.76 -4.22 -43.50
N GLU A 370 34.99 -3.89 -42.22
CA GLU A 370 34.92 -2.52 -41.71
C GLU A 370 35.86 -1.61 -42.55
N GLU A 371 35.29 -0.79 -43.43
CA GLU A 371 36.03 0.28 -44.10
C GLU A 371 36.56 1.26 -43.02
N MET A 372 37.88 1.31 -42.86
CA MET A 372 38.54 2.22 -41.92
C MET A 372 38.19 3.69 -42.24
N ASP A 373 37.83 4.47 -41.21
CA ASP A 373 37.49 5.89 -41.33
C ASP A 373 38.55 6.63 -42.18
N PRO A 374 38.16 7.40 -43.22
CA PRO A 374 39.08 8.07 -44.14
C PRO A 374 40.13 8.94 -43.44
N ALA A 375 39.83 9.49 -42.26
CA ALA A 375 40.78 10.28 -41.47
C ALA A 375 41.86 9.41 -40.82
N VAL A 376 41.57 8.15 -40.48
CA VAL A 376 42.55 7.18 -39.99
C VAL A 376 43.42 6.69 -41.14
N VAL A 377 42.82 6.45 -42.32
CA VAL A 377 43.55 6.06 -43.54
C VAL A 377 44.52 7.17 -43.98
N GLN A 378 44.07 8.41 -44.00
CA GLN A 378 44.92 9.55 -44.34
C GLN A 378 46.03 9.76 -43.31
N ALA A 379 45.75 9.61 -42.01
CA ALA A 379 46.77 9.72 -40.97
C ALA A 379 47.86 8.63 -41.09
N HIS A 380 47.53 7.41 -41.53
CA HIS A 380 48.56 6.39 -41.80
C HIS A 380 49.46 6.79 -42.96
N LYS A 381 48.89 7.30 -44.05
CA LYS A 381 49.66 7.81 -45.20
C LYS A 381 50.58 8.97 -44.80
N ASP A 382 50.07 9.90 -43.99
CA ASP A 382 50.85 11.05 -43.51
C ASP A 382 51.95 10.62 -42.52
N PHE A 383 51.75 9.54 -41.77
CA PHE A 383 52.78 8.96 -40.91
C PHE A 383 53.88 8.25 -41.72
N GLU A 384 53.51 7.46 -42.73
CA GLU A 384 54.45 6.78 -43.64
C GLU A 384 55.26 7.78 -44.48
N ALA A 385 54.66 8.91 -44.86
CA ALA A 385 55.34 10.01 -45.54
C ALA A 385 56.20 10.89 -44.60
N GLY A 386 56.26 10.58 -43.30
CA GLY A 386 57.05 11.32 -42.30
C GLY A 386 56.50 12.70 -41.94
N VAL A 387 55.25 13.00 -42.32
CA VAL A 387 54.61 14.31 -42.12
C VAL A 387 54.07 14.46 -40.70
N ILE A 388 53.65 13.37 -40.05
CA ILE A 388 53.16 13.37 -38.66
C ILE A 388 53.91 12.36 -37.79
N SER A 389 53.96 12.60 -36.48
CA SER A 389 54.60 11.68 -35.54
C SER A 389 53.72 10.46 -35.21
N LYS A 390 54.32 9.36 -34.73
CA LYS A 390 53.58 8.18 -34.22
C LYS A 390 52.61 8.53 -33.08
N LYS A 391 52.91 9.59 -32.34
CA LYS A 391 52.06 10.13 -31.27
C LYS A 391 50.83 10.83 -31.83
N GLU A 392 50.96 11.56 -32.93
CA GLU A 392 49.84 12.18 -33.64
C GLU A 392 48.95 11.17 -34.35
N LEU A 393 49.53 10.12 -34.97
CA LEU A 393 48.77 9.02 -35.53
C LEU A 393 47.85 8.36 -34.48
N LYS A 394 48.40 8.02 -33.31
CA LYS A 394 47.62 7.47 -32.18
C LYS A 394 46.55 8.44 -31.68
N ARG A 395 46.80 9.75 -31.74
CA ARG A 395 45.84 10.79 -31.33
C ARG A 395 44.66 10.86 -32.31
N VAL A 396 44.91 10.75 -33.61
CA VAL A 396 43.84 10.71 -34.64
C VAL A 396 43.00 9.44 -34.49
N GLN A 397 43.64 8.26 -34.36
CA GLN A 397 42.95 6.99 -34.07
C GLN A 397 42.10 7.06 -32.80
N GLY A 398 42.65 7.60 -31.70
CA GLY A 398 41.92 7.76 -30.44
C GLY A 398 40.75 8.75 -30.53
N ARG A 399 40.85 9.77 -31.40
CA ARG A 399 39.77 10.75 -31.61
C ARG A 399 38.61 10.16 -32.41
N VAL A 400 38.90 9.31 -33.41
CA VAL A 400 37.90 8.59 -34.20
C VAL A 400 37.18 7.56 -33.33
N LYS A 401 37.91 6.70 -32.59
CA LYS A 401 37.32 5.77 -31.62
C LYS A 401 36.42 6.46 -30.59
N ARG A 402 36.83 7.62 -30.05
CA ARG A 402 36.00 8.40 -29.11
C ARG A 402 34.75 8.96 -29.78
N LYS A 403 34.82 9.40 -31.03
CA LYS A 403 33.65 9.88 -31.79
C LYS A 403 32.67 8.75 -32.04
N GLU A 404 33.14 7.56 -32.41
CA GLU A 404 32.31 6.37 -32.60
C GLU A 404 31.66 5.94 -31.28
N GLN A 405 32.41 5.89 -30.19
CA GLN A 405 31.85 5.64 -28.84
C GLN A 405 30.79 6.67 -28.44
N GLN A 406 31.04 7.97 -28.66
CA GLN A 406 30.07 9.02 -28.36
C GLN A 406 28.81 8.92 -29.23
N LYS A 407 28.96 8.56 -30.50
CA LYS A 407 27.84 8.38 -31.43
C LYS A 407 27.00 7.15 -31.05
N SER A 408 27.65 6.06 -30.63
CA SER A 408 27.02 4.87 -30.07
C SER A 408 26.26 5.17 -28.77
N GLN A 409 26.90 5.84 -27.81
CA GLN A 409 26.28 6.24 -26.54
C GLN A 409 25.11 7.23 -26.73
N ALA A 410 25.25 8.19 -27.64
CA ALA A 410 24.18 9.14 -27.97
C ALA A 410 23.00 8.44 -28.65
N LYS A 411 23.27 7.47 -29.53
CA LYS A 411 22.25 6.62 -30.17
C LYS A 411 21.54 5.75 -29.14
N GLN A 412 22.26 5.04 -28.27
CA GLN A 412 21.69 4.27 -27.16
C GLN A 412 20.82 5.13 -26.24
N LYS A 413 21.26 6.35 -25.91
CA LYS A 413 20.48 7.29 -25.07
C LYS A 413 19.21 7.79 -25.77
N ALA A 414 19.26 8.03 -27.07
CA ALA A 414 18.09 8.42 -27.86
C ALA A 414 17.11 7.25 -28.04
N ASP A 415 17.62 6.05 -28.30
CA ASP A 415 16.82 4.83 -28.42
C ASP A 415 16.21 4.42 -27.07
N ARG A 416 16.91 4.66 -25.94
CA ARG A 416 16.37 4.52 -24.57
C ARG A 416 15.21 5.47 -24.30
N ALA A 417 15.33 6.74 -24.72
CA ALA A 417 14.25 7.72 -24.59
C ALA A 417 13.05 7.40 -25.50
N ALA A 418 13.27 6.64 -26.58
CA ALA A 418 12.24 6.16 -27.50
C ALA A 418 11.70 4.75 -27.15
N GLY A 419 12.17 4.13 -26.05
CA GLY A 419 11.72 2.80 -25.59
C GLY A 419 12.28 1.62 -26.39
N ARG A 420 13.24 1.82 -27.29
CA ARG A 420 13.80 0.82 -28.21
C ARG A 420 14.94 -0.03 -27.63
N VAL A 421 15.37 0.26 -26.40
CA VAL A 421 16.45 -0.44 -25.67
C VAL A 421 15.91 -0.86 -24.31
N ALA A 422 16.44 -1.95 -23.76
CA ALA A 422 16.11 -2.41 -22.42
C ALA A 422 16.23 -1.27 -21.37
N PRO A 423 15.37 -1.27 -20.33
CA PRO A 423 15.43 -0.30 -19.23
C PRO A 423 16.74 -0.42 -18.44
N THR A 424 16.99 0.49 -17.49
CA THR A 424 18.10 0.29 -16.55
C THR A 424 17.72 -0.74 -15.50
N PRO A 425 18.70 -1.51 -14.97
CA PRO A 425 18.46 -2.27 -13.73
C PRO A 425 17.95 -1.34 -12.62
N PRO A 426 16.99 -1.79 -11.79
CA PRO A 426 16.47 -0.99 -10.70
C PRO A 426 17.55 -0.69 -9.65
N THR A 427 17.41 0.45 -8.95
CA THR A 427 18.29 0.79 -7.82
C THR A 427 17.71 0.22 -6.52
N PRO A 428 18.34 -0.78 -5.88
CA PRO A 428 17.86 -1.31 -4.61
C PRO A 428 18.06 -0.32 -3.46
N ARG A 429 17.21 -0.39 -2.42
CA ARG A 429 17.43 0.37 -1.17
C ARG A 429 18.68 -0.09 -0.45
N SER A 430 18.89 -1.41 -0.43
CA SER A 430 20.03 -2.07 0.20
C SER A 430 21.37 -1.60 -0.36
N LEU A 431 22.34 -1.38 0.53
CA LEU A 431 23.73 -1.10 0.17
C LEU A 431 24.56 -2.36 -0.05
N ARG A 432 23.98 -3.54 0.14
CA ARG A 432 24.68 -4.82 0.08
C ARG A 432 25.13 -5.12 -1.34
N LYS A 433 26.41 -5.45 -1.50
CA LYS A 433 26.99 -5.78 -2.81
C LYS A 433 26.27 -6.97 -3.44
N GLU A 434 25.83 -7.91 -2.61
CA GLU A 434 25.06 -9.09 -2.96
C GLU A 434 23.74 -8.71 -3.60
N THR A 435 22.99 -7.76 -3.02
CA THR A 435 21.73 -7.27 -3.62
C THR A 435 21.96 -6.56 -4.94
N TRP A 436 23.00 -5.73 -5.04
CA TRP A 436 23.36 -5.07 -6.30
C TRP A 436 23.73 -6.08 -7.39
N LEU A 437 24.53 -7.08 -7.03
CA LEU A 437 24.90 -8.15 -7.94
C LEU A 437 23.70 -9.01 -8.32
N TYR A 438 22.80 -9.32 -7.38
CA TYR A 438 21.56 -10.06 -7.64
C TYR A 438 20.69 -9.35 -8.67
N VAL A 439 20.47 -8.05 -8.49
CA VAL A 439 19.70 -7.24 -9.45
C VAL A 439 20.32 -7.29 -10.83
N GLN A 440 21.64 -7.07 -10.93
CA GLN A 440 22.33 -7.14 -12.22
C GLN A 440 22.28 -8.55 -12.83
N TRP A 441 22.43 -9.59 -12.01
CA TRP A 441 22.42 -10.99 -12.42
C TRP A 441 21.05 -11.43 -12.95
N CYS A 442 19.96 -10.99 -12.31
CA CYS A 442 18.60 -11.20 -12.80
C CYS A 442 18.32 -10.37 -14.05
N PHE A 443 18.76 -9.10 -14.07
CA PHE A 443 18.59 -8.23 -15.23
C PHE A 443 19.29 -8.78 -16.48
N ASP A 444 20.54 -9.23 -16.35
CA ASP A 444 21.31 -9.85 -17.43
C ASP A 444 20.62 -11.12 -17.98
N ARG A 445 19.84 -11.83 -17.15
CA ARG A 445 19.07 -13.02 -17.56
C ARG A 445 17.68 -12.70 -18.12
N LEU A 446 17.07 -11.60 -17.71
CA LEU A 446 15.81 -11.16 -18.32
C LEU A 446 16.04 -10.60 -19.73
N TYR A 447 17.07 -9.75 -19.90
CA TYR A 447 17.29 -9.00 -21.13
C TYR A 447 18.47 -9.50 -22.00
N GLY A 448 19.29 -10.43 -21.49
CA GLY A 448 20.55 -10.82 -22.09
C GLY A 448 21.67 -9.80 -21.86
N ASN A 449 22.93 -10.24 -21.96
CA ASN A 449 24.11 -9.37 -21.90
C ASN A 449 25.21 -9.84 -22.86
N GLN A 450 25.30 -9.21 -24.04
CA GLN A 450 26.27 -9.55 -25.08
C GLN A 450 27.73 -9.33 -24.66
N GLU A 451 28.01 -8.27 -23.88
CA GLU A 451 29.38 -7.97 -23.43
C GLU A 451 29.92 -9.06 -22.49
N LYS A 452 29.03 -9.69 -21.71
CA LYS A 452 29.35 -10.81 -20.81
C LYS A 452 29.07 -12.18 -21.40
N ASN A 453 28.63 -12.26 -22.66
CA ASN A 453 28.20 -13.49 -23.32
C ASN A 453 27.13 -14.27 -22.54
N ILE A 454 26.14 -13.55 -22.00
CA ILE A 454 24.99 -14.11 -21.27
C ILE A 454 23.76 -14.06 -22.19
N ALA A 455 23.18 -15.22 -22.48
CA ALA A 455 21.91 -15.31 -23.19
C ALA A 455 20.73 -14.96 -22.26
N PRO A 456 19.62 -14.40 -22.79
CA PRO A 456 18.41 -14.25 -22.01
C PRO A 456 17.84 -15.64 -21.64
N GLU A 457 17.38 -15.77 -20.40
CA GLU A 457 16.75 -16.95 -19.79
C GLU A 457 15.40 -16.55 -19.12
N PRO A 458 14.43 -15.94 -19.84
CA PRO A 458 13.17 -15.46 -19.25
C PRO A 458 12.31 -16.57 -18.63
N GLU A 459 12.48 -17.82 -19.07
CA GLU A 459 11.81 -19.01 -18.53
C GLU A 459 12.08 -19.23 -17.04
N LEU A 460 13.21 -18.75 -16.51
CA LEU A 460 13.51 -18.79 -15.07
C LEU A 460 12.55 -17.97 -14.22
N PHE A 461 11.82 -17.06 -14.84
CA PHE A 461 10.93 -16.12 -14.19
C PHE A 461 9.44 -16.39 -14.50
N ALA A 462 9.13 -17.39 -15.34
CA ALA A 462 7.80 -17.61 -15.89
C ALA A 462 6.73 -17.82 -14.81
N GLU A 463 7.05 -18.59 -13.77
CA GLU A 463 6.13 -18.91 -12.67
C GLU A 463 6.31 -18.00 -11.44
N PHE A 464 7.21 -17.02 -11.50
CA PHE A 464 7.57 -16.20 -10.34
C PHE A 464 6.39 -15.38 -9.80
N ASN A 465 5.57 -14.82 -10.69
CA ASN A 465 4.34 -14.09 -10.32
C ASN A 465 3.23 -15.00 -9.81
N MET A 466 3.39 -16.32 -9.99
CA MET A 466 2.47 -17.36 -9.54
C MET A 466 2.83 -17.85 -8.13
N GLY A 467 3.96 -17.41 -7.57
CA GLY A 467 4.46 -17.87 -6.29
C GLY A 467 5.35 -19.10 -6.39
N HIS A 468 5.93 -19.42 -7.56
CA HIS A 468 6.85 -20.55 -7.72
C HIS A 468 8.19 -20.12 -8.32
N GLY A 469 9.26 -20.85 -7.98
CA GLY A 469 10.60 -20.58 -8.48
C GLY A 469 11.31 -19.39 -7.79
N ILE A 470 10.72 -18.84 -6.72
CA ILE A 470 11.30 -17.73 -5.95
C ILE A 470 12.52 -18.24 -5.19
N ILE A 471 12.36 -19.34 -4.47
CA ILE A 471 13.43 -20.00 -3.72
C ILE A 471 14.45 -20.57 -4.70
N ALA A 472 14.01 -21.24 -5.77
CA ALA A 472 14.91 -21.82 -6.77
C ALA A 472 15.80 -20.76 -7.44
N LEU A 473 15.24 -19.61 -7.83
CA LEU A 473 16.00 -18.50 -8.41
C LEU A 473 17.05 -17.95 -7.43
N ARG A 474 16.65 -17.78 -6.16
CA ARG A 474 17.55 -17.36 -5.08
C ARG A 474 18.69 -18.35 -4.91
N GLU A 475 18.39 -19.63 -4.72
CA GLU A 475 19.42 -20.66 -4.50
C GLU A 475 20.36 -20.77 -5.71
N ARG A 476 19.84 -20.60 -6.93
CA ARG A 476 20.66 -20.54 -8.14
C ARG A 476 21.64 -19.35 -8.11
N PHE A 477 21.21 -18.19 -7.65
CA PHE A 477 22.10 -17.04 -7.47
C PHE A 477 23.12 -17.25 -6.33
N LEU A 478 22.70 -17.83 -5.19
CA LEU A 478 23.60 -18.14 -4.09
C LEU A 478 24.66 -19.18 -4.51
N ALA A 479 24.29 -20.17 -5.31
CA ALA A 479 25.22 -21.12 -5.92
C ALA A 479 26.21 -20.40 -6.86
N TYR A 480 25.74 -19.46 -7.68
CA TYR A 480 26.61 -18.60 -8.49
C TYR A 480 27.59 -17.80 -7.60
N LEU A 481 27.11 -17.17 -6.53
CA LEU A 481 27.96 -16.42 -5.59
C LEU A 481 29.04 -17.31 -4.96
N ALA A 482 28.78 -18.59 -4.72
CA ALA A 482 29.77 -19.52 -4.18
C ALA A 482 30.90 -19.89 -5.17
N THR A 483 30.72 -19.63 -6.47
CA THR A 483 31.76 -19.89 -7.49
C THR A 483 32.86 -18.83 -7.47
N ALA A 484 34.04 -19.16 -8.01
CA ALA A 484 35.12 -18.18 -8.19
C ALA A 484 34.71 -17.00 -9.08
N GLU A 485 33.87 -17.24 -10.09
CA GLU A 485 33.31 -16.21 -10.96
C GLU A 485 32.39 -15.26 -10.17
N GLY A 486 31.47 -15.81 -9.38
CA GLY A 486 30.56 -15.01 -8.55
C GLY A 486 31.30 -14.19 -7.48
N GLN A 487 32.32 -14.77 -6.83
CA GLN A 487 33.18 -14.03 -5.89
C GLN A 487 33.97 -12.91 -6.58
N ALA A 488 34.48 -13.15 -7.79
CA ALA A 488 35.15 -12.12 -8.58
C ALA A 488 34.17 -11.01 -9.00
N ALA A 489 32.97 -11.36 -9.44
CA ALA A 489 31.92 -10.41 -9.77
C ALA A 489 31.52 -9.57 -8.54
N LEU A 490 31.36 -10.20 -7.37
CA LEU A 490 31.04 -9.54 -6.10
C LEU A 490 32.15 -8.58 -5.67
N ALA A 491 33.42 -8.96 -5.83
CA ALA A 491 34.57 -8.09 -5.58
C ALA A 491 34.64 -6.91 -6.57
N GLN A 492 34.18 -7.12 -7.81
CA GLN A 492 34.05 -6.12 -8.85
C GLN A 492 32.77 -5.27 -8.75
N VAL A 493 31.86 -5.57 -7.81
CA VAL A 493 30.80 -4.64 -7.39
C VAL A 493 31.45 -3.44 -6.69
N ARG A 494 32.00 -2.57 -7.53
CA ARG A 494 32.29 -1.16 -7.30
C ARG A 494 31.25 -0.45 -8.13
N GLY A 495 30.48 0.46 -7.56
CA GLY A 495 29.34 1.12 -8.21
C GLY A 495 29.63 1.49 -9.66
N HIS A 496 29.33 0.57 -10.59
CA HIS A 496 29.68 0.71 -11.98
C HIS A 496 28.49 1.36 -12.67
N GLY A 497 28.81 2.35 -13.51
CA GLY A 497 27.85 3.24 -14.14
C GLY A 497 26.79 2.49 -14.92
N SER A 498 25.59 2.48 -14.38
CA SER A 498 24.34 2.55 -15.11
C SER A 498 23.69 3.89 -14.73
N ASP A 499 22.83 4.45 -15.58
CA ASP A 499 22.28 5.83 -15.49
C ASP A 499 21.48 6.18 -14.20
N ALA A 500 21.52 5.36 -13.14
CA ALA A 500 21.08 5.71 -11.80
C ALA A 500 22.17 5.37 -10.74
N GLN A 501 23.26 6.15 -10.74
CA GLN A 501 24.33 6.05 -9.72
C GLN A 501 23.75 6.20 -8.30
N ASP A 502 24.11 5.27 -7.40
CA ASP A 502 23.87 5.42 -5.96
C ASP A 502 24.83 6.47 -5.38
N LEU A 503 24.27 7.53 -4.79
CA LEU A 503 25.02 8.68 -4.29
C LEU A 503 25.83 8.34 -3.02
N ARG A 504 25.47 7.27 -2.32
CA ARG A 504 26.14 6.82 -1.09
C ARG A 504 27.50 6.17 -1.37
N LEU A 505 27.69 5.67 -2.59
CA LEU A 505 28.94 5.02 -3.02
C LEU A 505 30.02 6.01 -3.48
N ASP A 506 29.68 7.29 -3.65
CA ASP A 506 30.65 8.34 -3.95
C ASP A 506 31.43 8.67 -2.67
N ASP A 507 32.75 8.53 -2.67
CA ASP A 507 33.62 8.75 -1.51
C ASP A 507 34.37 10.09 -1.56
N ARG A 508 34.19 10.87 -2.63
CA ARG A 508 34.81 12.20 -2.79
C ARG A 508 34.39 13.15 -1.65
N PRO A 509 35.19 14.14 -1.27
CA PRO A 509 34.73 15.15 -0.31
C PRO A 509 33.49 15.88 -0.84
N PHE A 510 32.60 16.28 0.07
CA PHE A 510 31.43 17.08 -0.30
C PHE A 510 31.85 18.51 -0.62
N GLU A 511 31.47 18.99 -1.79
CA GLU A 511 31.75 20.36 -2.24
C GLU A 511 30.51 21.26 -2.11
N LYS A 512 29.31 20.65 -2.11
CA LYS A 512 28.03 21.36 -2.06
C LYS A 512 27.05 20.68 -1.10
N THR A 513 26.06 21.41 -0.63
CA THR A 513 25.00 20.94 0.27
C THR A 513 23.62 21.41 -0.20
N LEU A 514 22.68 20.47 -0.30
CA LEU A 514 21.28 20.70 -0.58
C LEU A 514 20.45 20.37 0.67
N ILE A 515 19.77 21.36 1.24
CA ILE A 515 18.88 21.21 2.39
C ILE A 515 17.44 21.09 1.90
N VAL A 516 16.77 20.00 2.26
CA VAL A 516 15.43 19.64 1.75
C VAL A 516 14.46 19.43 2.92
N PRO A 517 13.44 20.30 3.10
CA PRO A 517 12.41 20.13 4.13
C PRO A 517 11.51 18.92 3.83
N MET A 518 11.17 18.10 4.83
CA MET A 518 10.10 17.09 4.78
C MET A 518 9.01 17.51 5.77
N ALA A 519 7.98 18.21 5.28
CA ALA A 519 7.04 18.96 6.09
C ALA A 519 5.65 19.08 5.45
N VAL A 520 4.68 19.54 6.23
CA VAL A 520 3.38 20.03 5.74
C VAL A 520 3.29 21.56 5.88
N PRO A 521 2.30 22.24 5.26
CA PRO A 521 2.09 23.67 5.47
C PRO A 521 1.92 23.98 6.97
N GLY A 522 2.57 25.05 7.45
CA GLY A 522 2.49 25.47 8.86
C GLY A 522 3.60 24.95 9.78
N CYS A 523 4.46 24.01 9.35
CA CYS A 523 5.56 23.50 10.17
C CYS A 523 6.70 24.53 10.46
N GLY A 524 6.70 25.70 9.81
CA GLY A 524 7.73 26.73 10.03
C GLY A 524 8.91 26.70 9.04
N LYS A 525 8.89 25.80 8.05
CA LYS A 525 9.96 25.59 7.05
C LYS A 525 10.54 26.88 6.43
N THR A 526 9.65 27.79 6.01
CA THR A 526 10.06 29.03 5.32
C THR A 526 10.69 30.03 6.29
N ALA A 527 10.18 30.13 7.51
CA ALA A 527 10.76 31.02 8.51
C ALA A 527 12.19 30.58 8.89
N LEU A 528 12.41 29.27 9.06
CA LEU A 528 13.74 28.70 9.29
C LEU A 528 14.67 28.89 8.09
N ALA A 529 14.17 28.67 6.87
CA ALA A 529 14.96 28.87 5.65
C ALA A 529 15.40 30.33 5.47
N VAL A 530 14.53 31.29 5.77
CA VAL A 530 14.87 32.73 5.76
C VAL A 530 15.89 33.07 6.84
N ALA A 531 15.73 32.53 8.05
CA ALA A 531 16.69 32.74 9.14
C ALA A 531 18.08 32.20 8.78
N LEU A 532 18.17 30.97 8.25
CA LEU A 532 19.43 30.39 7.78
C LEU A 532 20.05 31.19 6.63
N SER A 533 19.24 31.65 5.67
CA SER A 533 19.74 32.50 4.58
C SER A 533 20.25 33.85 5.11
N ARG A 534 19.62 34.40 6.15
CA ARG A 534 20.08 35.65 6.79
C ARG A 534 21.40 35.46 7.52
N LEU A 535 21.59 34.34 8.21
CA LEU A 535 22.80 34.04 8.97
C LEU A 535 24.02 33.80 8.07
N PHE A 536 23.84 33.02 7.00
CA PHE A 536 24.98 32.51 6.22
C PHE A 536 24.99 32.95 4.75
N GLY A 537 24.01 33.73 4.30
CA GLY A 537 23.90 34.14 2.89
C GLY A 537 23.55 32.99 1.93
N TRP A 538 23.09 31.85 2.44
CA TRP A 538 22.79 30.68 1.62
C TRP A 538 21.65 30.92 0.63
N LYS A 539 21.70 30.24 -0.52
CA LYS A 539 20.69 30.41 -1.55
C LYS A 539 19.38 29.71 -1.15
N HIS A 540 18.32 30.48 -1.00
CA HIS A 540 16.98 29.98 -0.70
C HIS A 540 16.11 29.96 -1.97
N CYS A 541 15.56 28.80 -2.31
CA CYS A 541 14.65 28.61 -3.43
C CYS A 541 13.28 28.17 -2.90
N GLN A 542 12.21 28.91 -3.22
CA GLN A 542 10.85 28.57 -2.78
C GLN A 542 10.02 28.02 -3.93
N SER A 543 9.28 26.93 -3.69
CA SER A 543 8.33 26.40 -4.69
C SER A 543 7.21 27.38 -4.99
N ASP A 544 6.85 28.19 -4.00
CA ASP A 544 5.73 29.11 -4.06
C ASP A 544 6.02 30.32 -4.96
N ASP A 545 7.28 30.63 -5.25
CA ASP A 545 7.68 31.70 -6.19
C ASP A 545 7.44 31.35 -7.66
N VAL A 546 7.25 30.08 -7.99
CA VAL A 546 7.03 29.64 -9.38
C VAL A 546 5.60 29.97 -9.80
N LYS A 547 5.46 30.87 -10.79
CA LYS A 547 4.17 31.36 -11.31
C LYS A 547 3.47 30.41 -12.28
N ALA A 548 4.18 29.42 -12.83
CA ALA A 548 3.61 28.46 -13.77
C ALA A 548 2.56 27.55 -13.12
N LYS A 549 1.52 27.16 -13.88
CA LYS A 549 0.43 26.27 -13.41
C LYS A 549 0.95 24.91 -12.91
N ARG A 550 2.04 24.40 -13.51
CA ARG A 550 2.81 23.26 -12.99
C ARG A 550 4.08 23.79 -12.31
N THR A 551 4.06 23.87 -10.98
CA THR A 551 5.13 24.48 -10.19
C THR A 551 6.39 23.61 -10.10
N GLY A 552 6.24 22.28 -10.06
CA GLY A 552 7.32 21.31 -9.87
C GLY A 552 8.52 21.50 -10.80
N PRO A 553 8.35 21.39 -12.14
CA PRO A 553 9.47 21.49 -13.09
C PRO A 553 10.25 22.81 -12.98
N GLY A 554 9.56 23.94 -12.84
CA GLY A 554 10.20 25.24 -12.69
C GLY A 554 10.99 25.36 -11.38
N PHE A 555 10.45 24.83 -10.29
CA PHE A 555 11.12 24.82 -8.99
C PHE A 555 12.39 23.96 -9.01
N LEU A 556 12.32 22.76 -9.58
CA LEU A 556 13.47 21.86 -9.74
C LEU A 556 14.58 22.50 -10.60
N ALA A 557 14.21 23.18 -11.69
CA ALA A 557 15.15 23.93 -12.52
C ALA A 557 15.84 25.07 -11.75
N ASN A 558 15.09 25.79 -10.90
CA ASN A 558 15.65 26.84 -10.04
C ASN A 558 16.65 26.27 -9.02
N VAL A 559 16.33 25.15 -8.39
CA VAL A 559 17.24 24.46 -7.44
C VAL A 559 18.50 23.97 -8.14
N GLN A 560 18.36 23.33 -9.30
CA GLN A 560 19.52 22.87 -10.08
C GLN A 560 20.42 24.04 -10.49
N LYS A 561 19.85 25.16 -10.95
CA LYS A 561 20.62 26.38 -11.26
C LYS A 561 21.30 26.96 -10.01
N ALA A 562 20.62 26.99 -8.87
CA ALA A 562 21.19 27.45 -7.61
C ALA A 562 22.39 26.60 -7.18
N LEU A 563 22.33 25.27 -7.33
CA LEU A 563 23.45 24.36 -7.02
C LEU A 563 24.66 24.59 -7.93
N GLN A 564 24.48 25.11 -9.15
CA GLN A 564 25.59 25.49 -10.02
C GLN A 564 26.28 26.78 -9.56
N GLN A 565 25.58 27.64 -8.83
CA GLN A 565 26.02 29.00 -8.49
C GLN A 565 26.40 29.18 -7.01
N SER A 566 25.99 28.26 -6.14
CA SER A 566 26.16 28.37 -4.70
C SER A 566 26.52 27.03 -4.09
N ASP A 567 27.20 27.05 -2.95
CA ASP A 567 27.64 25.83 -2.27
C ASP A 567 26.58 25.26 -1.33
N VAL A 568 25.73 26.11 -0.75
CA VAL A 568 24.58 25.68 0.06
C VAL A 568 23.28 26.22 -0.51
N VAL A 569 22.34 25.32 -0.76
CA VAL A 569 21.02 25.62 -1.31
C VAL A 569 19.93 25.04 -0.42
N ILE A 570 18.93 25.85 -0.08
CA ILE A 570 17.72 25.44 0.64
C ILE A 570 16.57 25.32 -0.34
N ALA A 571 16.04 24.11 -0.52
CA ALA A 571 14.94 23.82 -1.42
C ALA A 571 13.58 23.83 -0.67
N ASP A 572 13.04 25.01 -0.42
CA ASP A 572 11.80 25.25 0.33
C ASP A 572 10.55 24.83 -0.46
N ARG A 573 10.25 23.53 -0.36
CA ARG A 573 9.00 22.84 -0.73
C ARG A 573 8.64 21.89 0.42
N ASN A 574 7.39 21.45 0.50
CA ASN A 574 6.93 20.53 1.55
C ASN A 574 7.56 19.12 1.45
N ASN A 575 7.75 18.60 0.24
CA ASN A 575 8.37 17.28 -0.03
C ASN A 575 7.79 16.07 0.75
N HIS A 576 6.55 16.19 1.20
CA HIS A 576 5.76 15.14 1.88
C HIS A 576 5.51 13.87 1.03
N LEU A 577 5.91 13.82 -0.24
CA LEU A 577 5.74 12.66 -1.13
C LEU A 577 7.10 12.08 -1.53
N LEU A 578 7.21 10.76 -1.66
CA LEU A 578 8.41 10.05 -2.15
C LEU A 578 8.86 10.58 -3.51
N LYS A 579 7.92 10.78 -4.44
CA LYS A 579 8.19 11.39 -5.75
C LYS A 579 8.96 12.71 -5.65
N HIS A 580 8.62 13.55 -4.68
CA HIS A 580 9.29 14.84 -4.51
C HIS A 580 10.75 14.68 -4.06
N ARG A 581 11.06 13.58 -3.38
CA ARG A 581 12.39 13.23 -2.87
C ARG A 581 13.22 12.57 -3.97
N ASP A 582 12.60 11.69 -4.78
CA ASP A 582 13.18 11.14 -6.01
C ASP A 582 13.68 12.25 -6.94
N GLU A 583 12.86 13.28 -7.16
CA GLU A 583 13.20 14.43 -8.00
C GLU A 583 14.50 15.14 -7.57
N PHE A 584 14.79 15.22 -6.26
CA PHE A 584 16.03 15.83 -5.76
C PHE A 584 17.23 14.92 -5.88
N VAL A 585 17.08 13.63 -5.60
CA VAL A 585 18.13 12.64 -5.82
C VAL A 585 18.55 12.66 -7.29
N ASP A 586 17.59 12.75 -8.21
CA ASP A 586 17.85 12.85 -9.64
C ASP A 586 18.55 14.15 -10.04
N ILE A 587 18.21 15.28 -9.42
CA ILE A 587 18.97 16.53 -9.60
C ILE A 587 20.42 16.31 -9.18
N VAL A 588 20.65 15.71 -8.02
CA VAL A 588 21.99 15.51 -7.47
C VAL A 588 22.80 14.52 -8.29
N ARG A 589 22.19 13.46 -8.82
CA ARG A 589 22.81 12.57 -9.81
C ARG A 589 23.27 13.33 -11.04
N ARG A 590 22.43 14.22 -11.59
CA ARG A 590 22.79 15.05 -12.76
C ARG A 590 23.89 16.07 -12.44
N VAL A 591 23.88 16.66 -11.25
CA VAL A 591 24.87 17.67 -10.84
C VAL A 591 26.20 17.04 -10.48
N SER A 592 26.22 15.94 -9.74
CA SER A 592 27.45 15.27 -9.26
C SER A 592 28.04 14.30 -10.28
N GLY A 593 27.24 13.89 -11.27
CA GLY A 593 27.60 12.93 -12.30
C GLY A 593 28.52 13.48 -13.41
N PRO A 594 28.80 12.66 -14.44
CA PRO A 594 29.65 13.04 -15.57
C PRO A 594 29.10 14.24 -16.35
N GLN A 595 29.97 15.19 -16.64
CA GLN A 595 29.69 16.39 -17.42
C GLN A 595 30.07 16.20 -18.89
N LYS A 596 29.62 17.10 -19.77
CA LYS A 596 29.83 17.01 -21.23
C LYS A 596 31.30 17.02 -21.65
N ASP A 597 32.18 17.56 -20.80
CA ASP A 597 33.63 17.63 -21.01
C ASP A 597 34.38 16.39 -20.49
N GLY A 598 33.67 15.41 -19.93
CA GLY A 598 34.24 14.19 -19.34
C GLY A 598 34.71 14.35 -17.90
N SER A 599 34.60 15.54 -17.30
CA SER A 599 34.80 15.74 -15.86
C SER A 599 33.61 15.22 -15.05
N LYS A 600 33.79 15.00 -13.74
CA LYS A 600 32.67 14.79 -12.83
C LYS A 600 32.28 16.12 -12.20
N GLY A 601 30.99 16.36 -12.05
CA GLY A 601 30.52 17.52 -11.30
C GLY A 601 30.81 17.41 -9.79
N PRO A 602 30.61 18.50 -9.03
CA PRO A 602 30.90 18.55 -7.61
C PRO A 602 30.01 17.58 -6.84
N ARG A 603 30.55 16.88 -5.84
CA ARG A 603 29.74 15.99 -5.00
C ARG A 603 28.81 16.84 -4.12
N VAL A 604 27.51 16.57 -4.20
CA VAL A 604 26.49 17.27 -3.39
C VAL A 604 26.04 16.41 -2.22
N ARG A 605 26.12 16.95 -1.00
CA ARG A 605 25.51 16.42 0.22
C ARG A 605 24.01 16.72 0.21
N ILE A 606 23.16 15.75 0.51
CA ILE A 606 21.72 15.98 0.65
C ILE A 606 21.33 15.85 2.11
N VAL A 607 20.80 16.92 2.70
CA VAL A 607 20.41 17.00 4.11
C VAL A 607 18.89 17.12 4.20
N ALA A 608 18.23 16.14 4.81
CA ALA A 608 16.81 16.23 5.11
C ALA A 608 16.58 17.08 6.37
N MET A 609 15.67 18.04 6.30
CA MET A 609 15.11 18.75 7.47
C MET A 609 13.70 18.20 7.68
N ALA A 610 13.55 17.17 8.50
CA ALA A 610 12.34 16.35 8.57
C ALA A 610 11.57 16.57 9.87
N TRP A 611 10.30 16.97 9.79
CA TRP A 611 9.43 17.09 10.96
C TRP A 611 8.86 15.73 11.36
N ARG A 612 8.96 15.41 12.66
CA ARG A 612 8.29 14.26 13.28
C ARG A 612 6.80 14.56 13.39
N LEU A 613 6.09 14.22 12.32
CA LEU A 613 4.63 14.33 12.25
C LEU A 613 3.98 12.96 12.47
N ASP A 614 4.76 11.89 12.32
CA ASP A 614 4.36 10.54 12.62
C ASP A 614 4.16 10.32 14.13
N GLY A 615 2.96 9.87 14.51
CA GLY A 615 2.59 9.58 15.91
C GLY A 615 1.98 10.74 16.68
N LEU A 616 1.83 11.92 16.07
CA LEU A 616 1.01 12.99 16.62
C LEU A 616 -0.41 12.91 16.05
N PRO A 617 -1.45 13.24 16.83
CA PRO A 617 -2.80 13.32 16.30
C PRO A 617 -2.95 14.31 15.16
N HIS A 618 -3.71 13.95 14.13
CA HIS A 618 -4.01 14.83 13.01
C HIS A 618 -4.56 16.17 13.50
N SER A 619 -5.45 16.15 14.48
CA SER A 619 -6.03 17.33 15.13
C SER A 619 -4.98 18.21 15.83
N ALA A 620 -4.01 17.60 16.51
CA ALA A 620 -2.90 18.32 17.14
C ALA A 620 -1.99 18.98 16.10
N ILE A 621 -1.63 18.24 15.03
CA ILE A 621 -0.83 18.78 13.94
C ILE A 621 -1.57 19.91 13.23
N GLN A 622 -2.85 19.71 12.92
CA GLN A 622 -3.73 20.71 12.32
C GLN A 622 -3.81 21.95 13.18
N HIS A 623 -4.03 21.81 14.50
CA HIS A 623 -4.12 22.92 15.42
C HIS A 623 -2.87 23.80 15.40
N VAL A 624 -1.68 23.19 15.57
CA VAL A 624 -0.40 23.93 15.60
C VAL A 624 -0.11 24.57 14.24
N CYS A 625 -0.27 23.84 13.14
CA CYS A 625 0.00 24.35 11.80
C CYS A 625 -0.99 25.45 11.39
N ALA A 626 -2.28 25.27 11.70
CA ALA A 626 -3.32 26.28 11.44
C ALA A 626 -3.06 27.54 12.24
N ALA A 627 -2.79 27.43 13.55
CA ALA A 627 -2.47 28.58 14.40
C ALA A 627 -1.26 29.37 13.85
N ARG A 628 -0.20 28.68 13.40
CA ARG A 628 0.97 29.32 12.77
C ARG A 628 0.64 29.99 11.43
N ILE A 629 -0.27 29.41 10.63
CA ILE A 629 -0.73 30.02 9.38
C ILE A 629 -1.58 31.27 9.65
N VAL A 630 -2.47 31.22 10.64
CA VAL A 630 -3.30 32.35 11.08
C VAL A 630 -2.44 33.49 11.60
N ASP A 631 -1.44 33.21 12.44
CA ASP A 631 -0.50 34.22 12.95
C ASP A 631 0.31 34.87 11.82
N ARG A 632 0.76 34.07 10.85
CA ARG A 632 1.42 34.58 9.64
C ARG A 632 0.48 35.50 8.84
N GLY A 633 -0.81 35.16 8.79
CA GLY A 633 -1.88 35.97 8.21
C GLY A 633 -1.57 36.40 6.78
N ASP A 634 -1.67 37.70 6.54
CA ASP A 634 -1.55 38.29 5.21
C ASP A 634 -0.11 38.26 4.63
N ARG A 635 0.87 37.88 5.45
CA ARG A 635 2.27 37.59 5.04
C ARG A 635 2.45 36.18 4.47
N HIS A 636 1.40 35.35 4.47
CA HIS A 636 1.46 34.03 3.85
C HIS A 636 1.35 34.13 2.32
N GLN A 637 2.18 33.37 1.59
CA GLN A 637 2.25 33.48 0.13
C GLN A 637 0.98 33.01 -0.61
N CYS A 638 0.38 31.91 -0.13
CA CYS A 638 -0.77 31.26 -0.76
C CYS A 638 -1.98 31.04 0.16
N LEU A 639 -1.83 31.08 1.49
CA LEU A 639 -2.87 30.78 2.47
C LEU A 639 -3.09 31.98 3.39
N ARG A 640 -3.60 33.09 2.83
CA ARG A 640 -3.76 34.36 3.58
C ARG A 640 -5.07 34.33 4.36
N VAL A 641 -4.97 34.56 5.67
CA VAL A 641 -6.13 34.64 6.57
C VAL A 641 -6.43 36.11 6.82
N GLU A 642 -7.60 36.56 6.37
CA GLU A 642 -8.05 37.95 6.49
C GLU A 642 -8.71 38.23 7.85
N ASP A 643 -9.52 37.29 8.36
CA ASP A 643 -10.11 37.35 9.70
C ASP A 643 -9.50 36.28 10.62
N ARG A 644 -8.82 36.73 11.67
CA ARG A 644 -8.18 35.86 12.68
C ARG A 644 -9.18 35.20 13.64
N ASN A 645 -10.40 35.72 13.71
CA ASN A 645 -11.46 35.21 14.58
C ASN A 645 -12.41 34.26 13.83
N ALA A 646 -12.30 34.16 12.50
CA ALA A 646 -13.06 33.22 11.70
C ALA A 646 -12.48 31.78 11.78
N PRO A 647 -13.31 30.73 11.59
CA PRO A 647 -12.82 29.36 11.45
C PRO A 647 -11.75 29.26 10.36
N PHE A 648 -10.70 28.47 10.61
CA PHE A 648 -9.58 28.35 9.69
C PHE A 648 -10.05 27.83 8.31
N GLN A 649 -10.05 28.73 7.32
CA GLN A 649 -10.65 28.46 6.02
C GLN A 649 -9.92 27.37 5.23
N TYR A 650 -8.62 27.16 5.44
CA TYR A 650 -7.77 26.24 4.67
C TYR A 650 -7.63 24.83 5.26
N ASP A 651 -8.52 24.45 6.17
CA ASP A 651 -8.48 23.16 6.85
C ASP A 651 -8.44 21.96 5.89
N THR A 652 -9.21 22.01 4.79
CA THR A 652 -9.24 20.95 3.78
C THR A 652 -7.90 20.76 3.07
N ILE A 653 -7.16 21.85 2.84
CA ILE A 653 -5.83 21.80 2.23
C ILE A 653 -4.85 21.13 3.20
N LEU A 654 -4.83 21.58 4.46
CA LEU A 654 -3.93 21.03 5.47
C LEU A 654 -4.19 19.54 5.71
N THR A 655 -5.46 19.17 5.84
CA THR A 655 -5.93 17.78 5.92
C THR A 655 -5.47 16.93 4.74
N ARG A 656 -5.53 17.48 3.51
CA ARG A 656 -5.05 16.78 2.32
C ARG A 656 -3.55 16.49 2.40
N PHE A 657 -2.72 17.47 2.78
CA PHE A 657 -1.28 17.29 2.92
C PHE A 657 -0.93 16.23 3.98
N LEU A 658 -1.67 16.18 5.09
CA LEU A 658 -1.49 15.16 6.13
C LEU A 658 -1.88 13.77 5.63
N LYS A 659 -3.03 13.63 4.96
CA LYS A 659 -3.49 12.35 4.39
C LYS A 659 -2.59 11.81 3.27
N GLU A 660 -1.97 12.70 2.50
CA GLU A 660 -1.06 12.33 1.41
C GLU A 660 0.39 12.13 1.90
N MET A 661 0.71 12.51 3.13
CA MET A 661 2.08 12.46 3.65
C MET A 661 2.65 11.04 3.65
N GLN A 662 3.83 10.88 3.06
CA GLN A 662 4.65 9.68 3.08
C GLN A 662 5.86 9.95 3.98
N VAL A 663 5.90 9.26 5.12
CA VAL A 663 6.92 9.41 6.17
C VAL A 663 8.33 9.29 5.58
N PHE A 664 9.20 10.24 5.92
CA PHE A 664 10.60 10.22 5.49
C PHE A 664 11.33 9.05 6.16
N ARG A 665 11.99 8.20 5.37
CA ARG A 665 12.58 6.93 5.85
C ARG A 665 11.58 6.06 6.63
N GLY A 666 10.29 6.19 6.33
CA GLY A 666 9.28 5.29 6.86
C GLY A 666 9.65 3.86 6.47
N LEU A 667 9.64 2.95 7.44
CA LEU A 667 9.82 1.52 7.20
C LEU A 667 8.60 1.02 6.39
N THR A 668 8.64 1.19 5.07
CA THR A 668 7.80 0.42 4.16
C THR A 668 8.40 -0.97 4.10
N ASP A 669 8.15 -1.77 5.14
CA ASP A 669 8.45 -3.21 5.29
C ASP A 669 9.38 -3.80 4.19
N GLY A 670 10.64 -3.37 4.12
CA GLY A 670 11.74 -3.97 3.33
C GLY A 670 11.47 -4.48 1.90
N GLU A 671 10.89 -3.68 1.00
CA GLU A 671 10.55 -4.18 -0.36
C GLU A 671 10.95 -3.23 -1.51
N GLY A 672 11.90 -3.67 -2.34
CA GLY A 672 12.07 -3.20 -3.72
C GLY A 672 12.72 -1.83 -3.86
N THR A 673 12.20 -1.02 -4.78
CA THR A 673 12.75 0.32 -5.09
C THR A 673 11.98 1.45 -4.40
N VAL A 674 10.87 1.14 -3.71
CA VAL A 674 9.95 2.16 -3.18
C VAL A 674 10.60 2.91 -2.01
N GLY A 675 10.83 4.21 -2.21
CA GLY A 675 11.50 5.06 -1.23
C GLY A 675 13.00 4.88 -1.12
N ALA A 676 13.64 4.22 -2.09
CA ALA A 676 15.10 4.12 -2.18
C ALA A 676 15.80 5.48 -2.16
N SER A 677 15.14 6.51 -2.68
CA SER A 677 15.67 7.88 -2.66
C SER A 677 15.83 8.45 -1.26
N ASP A 678 15.01 8.05 -0.27
CA ASP A 678 15.14 8.54 1.11
C ASP A 678 16.47 8.07 1.75
N ASP A 679 16.98 6.93 1.30
CA ASP A 679 18.28 6.40 1.75
C ASP A 679 19.45 7.12 1.06
N GLN A 680 19.23 7.77 -0.09
CA GLN A 680 20.23 8.58 -0.78
C GLN A 680 20.50 9.93 -0.08
N PHE A 681 19.67 10.32 0.89
CA PHE A 681 19.94 11.48 1.74
C PHE A 681 21.12 11.16 2.66
N THR A 682 22.17 11.97 2.55
CA THR A 682 23.40 11.79 3.33
C THR A 682 23.13 11.96 4.83
N ASP A 683 22.35 12.97 5.19
CA ASP A 683 22.11 13.35 6.58
C ASP A 683 20.64 13.71 6.80
N ALA A 684 20.18 13.62 8.05
CA ALA A 684 18.84 14.03 8.44
C ALA A 684 18.88 14.76 9.79
N ILE A 685 18.22 15.91 9.84
CA ILE A 685 17.97 16.69 11.05
C ILE A 685 16.48 16.58 11.36
N TRP A 686 16.17 15.90 12.45
CA TRP A 686 14.80 15.69 12.92
C TRP A 686 14.31 16.89 13.72
N MET A 687 13.18 17.45 13.31
CA MET A 687 12.52 18.62 13.89
C MET A 687 11.28 18.17 14.65
N GLU A 688 10.94 18.85 15.74
CA GLU A 688 9.66 18.65 16.43
C GLU A 688 8.63 19.68 15.95
N LEU A 689 7.35 19.33 16.07
CA LEU A 689 6.29 20.26 15.70
C LEU A 689 5.97 21.27 16.81
N ASP A 690 6.02 20.82 18.06
CA ASP A 690 5.61 21.55 19.27
C ASP A 690 6.73 22.42 19.87
N GLU A 691 7.98 22.29 19.42
CA GLU A 691 9.09 23.12 19.88
C GLU A 691 8.98 24.59 19.41
N SER A 692 9.65 25.49 20.13
CA SER A 692 9.70 26.91 19.77
C SER A 692 10.55 27.13 18.52
N MET A 693 10.30 28.24 17.80
CA MET A 693 11.11 28.58 16.62
C MET A 693 12.60 28.83 16.95
N ASP A 694 12.89 29.27 18.18
CA ASP A 694 14.26 29.46 18.65
C ASP A 694 14.96 28.11 18.85
N ASP A 695 14.32 27.18 19.57
CA ASP A 695 14.82 25.82 19.78
C ASP A 695 15.02 25.09 18.45
N ALA A 696 14.06 25.22 17.53
CA ALA A 696 14.16 24.65 16.18
C ALA A 696 15.38 25.19 15.41
N LEU A 697 15.62 26.50 15.42
CA LEU A 697 16.79 27.09 14.76
C LEU A 697 18.09 26.67 15.44
N ARG A 698 18.15 26.69 16.78
CA ARG A 698 19.33 26.23 17.54
C ARG A 698 19.64 24.77 17.28
N ARG A 699 18.62 23.92 17.19
CA ARG A 699 18.75 22.50 16.79
C ARG A 699 19.38 22.39 15.40
N LEU A 700 18.88 23.14 14.42
CA LEU A 700 19.45 23.18 13.07
C LEU A 700 20.92 23.62 13.09
N LEU A 701 21.24 24.72 13.77
CA LEU A 701 22.61 25.25 13.86
C LEU A 701 23.56 24.26 14.54
N SER A 702 23.13 23.61 15.62
CA SER A 702 23.93 22.60 16.35
C SER A 702 24.36 21.40 15.47
N LYS A 703 23.64 21.15 14.37
CA LYS A 703 23.95 20.07 13.42
C LYS A 703 24.62 20.60 12.16
N LEU A 704 24.13 21.70 11.59
CA LEU A 704 24.63 22.26 10.33
C LEU A 704 26.00 22.92 10.49
N CYS A 705 26.25 23.65 11.57
CA CYS A 705 27.54 24.35 11.76
C CYS A 705 28.71 23.37 11.81
N PRO A 706 28.71 22.31 12.66
CA PRO A 706 29.77 21.30 12.62
C PRO A 706 29.86 20.56 11.29
N MET A 707 28.72 20.23 10.68
CA MET A 707 28.64 19.48 9.41
C MET A 707 29.24 20.26 8.22
N LEU A 708 29.16 21.60 8.25
CA LEU A 708 29.66 22.49 7.21
C LEU A 708 30.95 23.21 7.62
N GLU A 709 31.54 22.85 8.76
CA GLU A 709 32.76 23.49 9.29
C GLU A 709 32.61 25.01 9.47
N LEU A 710 31.43 25.46 9.91
CA LEU A 710 31.10 26.86 10.15
C LEU A 710 31.10 27.17 11.66
N PRO A 711 31.49 28.41 12.05
CA PRO A 711 31.35 28.84 13.44
C PRO A 711 29.88 28.95 13.83
N MET A 712 29.58 28.66 15.11
CA MET A 712 28.26 28.88 15.67
C MET A 712 27.97 30.38 15.72
N PRO A 713 26.85 30.88 15.16
CA PRO A 713 26.44 32.27 15.32
C PRO A 713 26.19 32.60 16.79
N ASP A 714 26.45 33.85 17.18
CA ASP A 714 26.10 34.33 18.51
C ASP A 714 24.59 34.52 18.70
N ASP A 715 24.16 34.66 19.96
CA ASP A 715 22.73 34.78 20.30
C ASP A 715 22.07 36.01 19.66
N THR A 716 22.82 37.11 19.49
CA THR A 716 22.29 38.32 18.87
C THR A 716 21.99 38.10 17.38
N ALA A 717 22.89 37.43 16.65
CA ALA A 717 22.69 37.07 15.26
C ALA A 717 21.52 36.09 15.10
N ILE A 718 21.39 35.12 16.02
CA ILE A 718 20.27 34.15 16.07
C ILE A 718 18.94 34.89 16.25
N GLU A 719 18.84 35.79 17.22
CA GLU A 719 17.64 36.58 17.49
C GLU A 719 17.25 37.45 16.28
N GLN A 720 18.22 38.13 15.65
CA GLN A 720 17.98 38.94 14.45
C GLN A 720 17.49 38.09 13.27
N ALA A 721 18.08 36.91 13.07
CA ALA A 721 17.67 35.98 12.03
C ALA A 721 16.26 35.41 12.27
N LEU A 722 15.93 35.08 13.51
CA LEU A 722 14.58 34.66 13.90
C LEU A 722 13.55 35.77 13.70
N HIS A 723 13.90 37.00 14.05
CA HIS A 723 13.04 38.15 13.80
C HIS A 723 12.78 38.31 12.29
N ALA A 724 13.82 38.22 11.46
CA ALA A 724 13.69 38.26 10.00
C ALA A 724 12.79 37.13 9.47
N GLY A 725 12.94 35.90 9.98
CA GLY A 725 12.10 34.76 9.61
C GLY A 725 10.63 34.93 10.01
N LYS A 726 10.35 35.42 11.23
CA LYS A 726 8.99 35.66 11.76
C LYS A 726 8.28 36.82 11.07
N THR A 727 9.03 37.82 10.61
CA THR A 727 8.48 39.03 9.94
C THR A 727 8.48 38.94 8.42
N TYR A 728 9.06 37.88 7.86
CA TYR A 728 9.18 37.69 6.43
C TYR A 728 7.84 37.76 5.68
N SER A 729 7.81 38.54 4.61
CA SER A 729 6.70 38.64 3.67
C SER A 729 7.23 38.41 2.24
N PRO A 730 6.66 37.46 1.48
CA PRO A 730 7.14 37.13 0.14
C PRO A 730 6.79 38.24 -0.86
N ALA A 731 7.70 38.51 -1.80
CA ALA A 731 7.49 39.52 -2.84
C ALA A 731 6.39 39.14 -3.85
N THR A 732 6.13 37.85 -4.05
CA THR A 732 5.10 37.35 -4.97
C THR A 732 3.92 36.78 -4.17
N LYS A 733 2.74 37.42 -4.21
CA LYS A 733 1.50 36.86 -3.68
C LYS A 733 0.75 36.09 -4.77
N LYS A 734 0.49 34.79 -4.57
CA LYS A 734 -0.33 33.97 -5.49
C LYS A 734 -1.82 34.23 -5.28
N ALA A 735 -2.65 33.98 -6.29
CA ALA A 735 -4.10 33.99 -6.12
C ALA A 735 -4.52 33.05 -4.98
N LEU A 736 -5.55 33.44 -4.22
CA LEU A 736 -6.07 32.59 -3.16
C LEU A 736 -6.60 31.28 -3.76
N PRO A 737 -6.43 30.15 -3.08
CA PRO A 737 -7.08 28.91 -3.47
C PRO A 737 -8.59 29.12 -3.54
N ASP A 738 -9.23 28.55 -4.55
CA ASP A 738 -10.69 28.49 -4.57
C ASP A 738 -11.13 27.54 -3.45
N MET A 739 -11.63 28.12 -2.37
CA MET A 739 -12.06 27.42 -1.18
C MET A 739 -13.55 27.09 -1.22
N ALA A 740 -14.16 27.05 -2.40
CA ALA A 740 -15.48 26.46 -2.58
C ALA A 740 -15.47 25.04 -2.00
N ARG A 741 -15.84 24.93 -0.72
CA ARG A 741 -16.30 23.69 -0.12
C ARG A 741 -17.55 23.37 -0.93
N GLU A 742 -17.44 22.36 -1.78
CA GLU A 742 -18.65 21.69 -2.25
C GLU A 742 -19.35 21.19 -1.00
N ASP A 743 -20.40 21.91 -0.61
CA ASP A 743 -21.30 21.45 0.42
C ASP A 743 -21.84 20.08 -0.05
N PRO A 744 -21.52 18.97 0.66
CA PRO A 744 -21.92 17.64 0.25
C PRO A 744 -23.43 17.42 0.41
N THR A 745 -24.15 18.39 0.97
CA THR A 745 -25.60 18.52 1.02
C THR A 745 -26.13 19.49 -0.03
N LYS A 746 -25.27 20.16 -0.81
CA LYS A 746 -25.74 20.98 -1.92
C LYS A 746 -26.51 20.12 -2.90
N VAL A 747 -27.74 20.54 -3.19
CA VAL A 747 -28.61 19.84 -4.12
C VAL A 747 -28.35 20.37 -5.53
N HIS A 748 -27.87 19.50 -6.41
CA HIS A 748 -27.67 19.74 -7.83
C HIS A 748 -28.79 19.04 -8.63
N PRO A 749 -29.01 19.41 -9.92
CA PRO A 749 -29.98 18.73 -10.76
C PRO A 749 -29.73 17.22 -10.91
N SER A 750 -28.47 16.80 -10.86
CA SER A 750 -28.03 15.39 -10.89
C SER A 750 -27.98 14.71 -9.51
N SER A 751 -28.47 15.38 -8.46
CA SER A 751 -28.55 14.77 -7.13
C SER A 751 -29.64 13.70 -7.04
N TYR A 752 -29.40 12.66 -6.25
CA TYR A 752 -30.38 11.62 -5.98
C TYR A 752 -30.28 11.07 -4.55
N ILE A 753 -31.35 10.44 -4.11
CA ILE A 753 -31.42 9.68 -2.87
C ILE A 753 -31.57 8.21 -3.24
N GLY A 754 -30.78 7.35 -2.60
CA GLY A 754 -30.76 5.92 -2.89
C GLY A 754 -30.41 5.08 -1.67
N VAL A 755 -30.62 3.79 -1.80
CA VAL A 755 -30.15 2.77 -0.84
C VAL A 755 -28.83 2.23 -1.35
N PHE A 756 -27.73 2.52 -0.67
CA PHE A 756 -26.38 2.12 -1.06
C PHE A 756 -26.03 0.76 -0.48
N VAL A 757 -25.48 -0.12 -1.31
CA VAL A 757 -25.04 -1.46 -0.89
C VAL A 757 -23.53 -1.57 -0.91
N HIS A 758 -22.99 -2.35 0.02
CA HIS A 758 -21.56 -2.63 0.12
C HIS A 758 -21.27 -4.08 -0.19
N ILE A 759 -21.46 -4.42 -1.46
CA ILE A 759 -21.11 -5.72 -2.01
C ILE A 759 -20.06 -5.54 -3.11
N ASP A 760 -19.19 -6.52 -3.26
CA ASP A 760 -18.41 -6.65 -4.49
C ASP A 760 -19.33 -7.26 -5.55
N VAL A 761 -20.04 -6.39 -6.27
CA VAL A 761 -21.12 -6.80 -7.19
C VAL A 761 -20.64 -7.74 -8.28
N ILE A 762 -19.38 -7.61 -8.72
CA ILE A 762 -18.80 -8.52 -9.70
C ILE A 762 -18.66 -9.91 -9.09
N LYS A 763 -18.08 -10.01 -7.89
CA LYS A 763 -17.95 -11.30 -7.21
C LYS A 763 -19.31 -11.94 -6.93
N TYR A 764 -20.26 -11.13 -6.48
CA TYR A 764 -21.62 -11.56 -6.20
C TYR A 764 -22.27 -12.15 -7.46
N VAL A 765 -22.15 -11.45 -8.60
CA VAL A 765 -22.68 -11.92 -9.88
C VAL A 765 -21.95 -13.18 -10.37
N LEU A 766 -20.62 -13.21 -10.33
CA LEU A 766 -19.83 -14.37 -10.79
C LEU A 766 -20.10 -15.63 -9.96
N GLN A 767 -20.26 -15.51 -8.63
CA GLN A 767 -20.67 -16.61 -7.78
C GLN A 767 -22.01 -17.18 -8.24
N TYR A 768 -22.97 -16.32 -8.56
CA TYR A 768 -24.27 -16.75 -9.05
C TYR A 768 -24.22 -17.37 -10.46
N LEU A 769 -23.46 -16.77 -11.38
CA LEU A 769 -23.29 -17.30 -12.75
C LEU A 769 -22.71 -18.72 -12.74
N SER A 770 -21.88 -19.05 -11.75
CA SER A 770 -21.33 -20.40 -11.57
C SER A 770 -22.38 -21.48 -11.32
N MET A 771 -23.60 -21.09 -10.91
CA MET A 771 -24.74 -21.96 -10.64
C MET A 771 -25.70 -22.07 -11.84
N LEU A 772 -25.53 -21.25 -12.88
CA LEU A 772 -26.42 -21.22 -14.05
C LEU A 772 -25.96 -22.15 -15.19
N PRO A 773 -26.87 -22.54 -16.09
CA PRO A 773 -26.55 -23.24 -17.34
C PRO A 773 -25.50 -22.50 -18.21
N GLU A 774 -24.69 -23.27 -18.93
CA GLU A 774 -23.50 -22.80 -19.67
C GLU A 774 -23.82 -21.77 -20.79
N ASP A 775 -24.95 -21.96 -21.47
CA ASP A 775 -25.44 -21.10 -22.55
C ASP A 775 -25.81 -19.69 -22.06
N VAL A 776 -26.47 -19.62 -20.90
CA VAL A 776 -26.82 -18.35 -20.24
C VAL A 776 -25.56 -17.66 -19.69
N ARG A 777 -24.67 -18.45 -19.07
CA ARG A 777 -23.42 -18.00 -18.44
C ARG A 777 -22.50 -17.28 -19.42
N THR A 778 -22.27 -17.86 -20.61
CA THR A 778 -21.31 -17.33 -21.60
C THR A 778 -21.60 -15.88 -22.00
N SER A 779 -22.89 -15.54 -22.20
CA SER A 779 -23.30 -14.18 -22.58
C SER A 779 -23.04 -13.15 -21.48
N ALA A 780 -23.29 -13.51 -20.22
CA ALA A 780 -23.10 -12.65 -19.07
C ALA A 780 -21.61 -12.43 -18.76
N GLU A 781 -20.80 -13.49 -18.84
CA GLU A 781 -19.34 -13.44 -18.62
C GLU A 781 -18.65 -12.55 -19.65
N SER A 782 -18.99 -12.67 -20.94
CA SER A 782 -18.45 -11.82 -22.01
C SER A 782 -18.70 -10.32 -21.76
N LEU A 783 -19.89 -9.98 -21.26
CA LEU A 783 -20.22 -8.61 -20.88
C LEU A 783 -19.43 -8.15 -19.66
N ILE A 784 -19.29 -8.98 -18.63
CA ILE A 784 -18.48 -8.68 -17.43
C ILE A 784 -17.03 -8.44 -17.81
N GLU A 785 -16.43 -9.29 -18.63
CA GLU A 785 -15.07 -9.10 -19.13
C GLU A 785 -14.92 -7.77 -19.86
N SER A 786 -15.89 -7.42 -20.70
CA SER A 786 -15.90 -6.14 -21.42
C SER A 786 -15.99 -4.95 -20.45
N MET A 787 -16.85 -5.03 -19.44
CA MET A 787 -16.96 -4.02 -18.37
C MET A 787 -15.65 -3.87 -17.60
N GLN A 788 -14.97 -4.98 -17.26
CA GLN A 788 -13.70 -4.95 -16.53
C GLN A 788 -12.57 -4.37 -17.40
N ARG A 789 -12.44 -4.86 -18.65
CA ARG A 789 -11.44 -4.41 -19.62
C ARG A 789 -11.55 -2.90 -19.90
N ASN A 790 -12.77 -2.39 -19.99
CA ASN A 790 -13.06 -0.98 -20.28
C ASN A 790 -13.18 -0.12 -19.01
N ASN A 791 -13.01 -0.69 -17.82
CA ASN A 791 -13.19 -0.01 -16.53
C ASN A 791 -14.57 0.68 -16.37
N ARG A 792 -15.63 -0.08 -16.69
CA ARG A 792 -17.04 0.35 -16.71
C ARG A 792 -17.93 -0.43 -15.74
N VAL A 793 -17.32 -1.11 -14.77
CA VAL A 793 -18.02 -1.56 -13.57
C VAL A 793 -18.29 -0.34 -12.69
N PHE A 794 -19.54 -0.12 -12.28
CA PHE A 794 -19.87 1.06 -11.47
C PHE A 794 -19.49 0.84 -10.01
N GLY A 795 -18.61 1.71 -9.49
CA GLY A 795 -18.02 1.55 -8.15
C GLY A 795 -18.89 1.98 -6.97
N ARG A 796 -20.11 2.50 -7.21
CA ARG A 796 -21.07 2.86 -6.17
C ARG A 796 -22.39 2.16 -6.43
N GLN A 797 -22.56 1.00 -5.83
CA GLN A 797 -23.76 0.18 -6.01
C GLN A 797 -24.89 0.73 -5.14
N HIS A 798 -26.03 1.00 -5.77
CA HIS A 798 -27.19 1.56 -5.08
C HIS A 798 -28.48 1.25 -5.83
N VAL A 799 -29.59 1.27 -5.12
CA VAL A 799 -30.93 1.40 -5.67
C VAL A 799 -31.33 2.87 -5.61
N THR A 800 -31.62 3.48 -6.76
CA THR A 800 -32.10 4.86 -6.81
C THR A 800 -33.57 4.93 -6.40
N LEU A 801 -33.88 5.69 -5.35
CA LEU A 801 -35.26 5.90 -4.90
C LEU A 801 -35.90 7.11 -5.61
N VAL A 802 -35.19 8.24 -5.60
CA VAL A 802 -35.66 9.50 -6.20
C VAL A 802 -34.49 10.34 -6.68
N HIS A 803 -34.66 10.99 -7.83
CA HIS A 803 -33.69 11.92 -8.41
C HIS A 803 -34.25 13.34 -8.34
N ARG A 804 -33.38 14.35 -8.19
CA ARG A 804 -33.84 15.75 -8.05
C ARG A 804 -34.52 16.27 -9.30
N SER A 805 -34.13 15.77 -10.46
CA SER A 805 -34.73 16.11 -11.76
C SER A 805 -36.05 15.38 -12.05
N ASP A 806 -36.60 14.62 -11.09
CA ASP A 806 -37.91 14.00 -11.27
C ASP A 806 -39.01 15.07 -11.11
N ASP A 807 -39.89 15.17 -12.11
CA ASP A 807 -40.84 16.27 -12.29
C ASP A 807 -42.29 15.86 -11.97
N ASP A 808 -42.48 15.13 -10.87
CA ASP A 808 -43.81 14.73 -10.39
C ASP A 808 -43.99 14.96 -8.88
N ASP A 809 -45.21 15.30 -8.48
CA ASP A 809 -45.55 15.67 -7.08
C ASP A 809 -45.19 14.58 -6.07
N ALA A 810 -45.31 13.30 -6.46
CA ALA A 810 -44.95 12.18 -5.61
C ALA A 810 -43.42 12.07 -5.44
N ALA A 811 -42.63 12.37 -6.48
CA ALA A 811 -41.17 12.50 -6.39
C ALA A 811 -40.77 13.60 -5.42
N HIS A 812 -41.40 14.77 -5.53
CA HIS A 812 -41.12 15.90 -4.66
C HIS A 812 -41.45 15.56 -3.21
N ALA A 813 -42.61 14.98 -2.93
CA ALA A 813 -42.98 14.54 -1.58
C ALA A 813 -42.00 13.49 -1.03
N LEU A 814 -41.59 12.51 -1.85
CA LEU A 814 -40.63 11.48 -1.47
C LEU A 814 -39.25 12.10 -1.18
N TRP A 815 -38.79 13.03 -2.00
CA TRP A 815 -37.54 13.77 -1.79
C TRP A 815 -37.57 14.52 -0.46
N GLU A 816 -38.60 15.34 -0.22
CA GLU A 816 -38.70 16.14 1.01
C GLU A 816 -38.75 15.27 2.27
N SER A 817 -39.36 14.08 2.20
CA SER A 817 -39.39 13.15 3.34
C SER A 817 -38.04 12.47 3.61
N LEU A 818 -37.32 12.05 2.57
CA LEU A 818 -36.08 11.27 2.71
C LEU A 818 -34.84 12.15 2.88
N TYR A 819 -34.83 13.34 2.29
CA TYR A 819 -33.65 14.20 2.23
C TYR A 819 -33.08 14.52 3.63
N PRO A 820 -33.86 14.97 4.63
CA PRO A 820 -33.35 15.29 5.96
C PRO A 820 -32.74 14.10 6.69
N VAL A 821 -33.23 12.89 6.41
CA VAL A 821 -32.75 11.64 7.03
C VAL A 821 -31.51 11.13 6.30
N SER A 822 -31.48 11.25 4.97
CA SER A 822 -30.39 10.77 4.11
C SER A 822 -29.07 11.54 4.26
N ILE A 823 -29.10 12.74 4.86
CA ILE A 823 -27.94 13.59 5.14
C ILE A 823 -27.43 13.50 6.59
N ARG A 824 -28.11 12.74 7.47
CA ARG A 824 -27.66 12.52 8.87
C ARG A 824 -26.29 11.84 8.93
N ASN A 825 -25.71 11.75 10.13
CA ASN A 825 -24.54 10.90 10.35
C ASN A 825 -24.86 9.46 9.94
N ALA A 826 -23.89 8.75 9.37
CA ALA A 826 -24.13 7.45 8.74
C ALA A 826 -24.70 6.39 9.72
N ALA A 827 -24.34 6.45 11.00
CA ALA A 827 -24.87 5.58 12.05
C ALA A 827 -26.37 5.79 12.34
N ASP A 828 -26.88 7.00 12.07
CA ASP A 828 -28.27 7.38 12.34
C ASP A 828 -29.16 7.26 11.08
N ARG A 829 -28.61 6.71 9.98
CA ARG A 829 -29.36 6.55 8.73
C ARG A 829 -30.11 5.22 8.72
N PRO A 830 -31.35 5.20 8.20
CA PRO A 830 -32.12 3.99 8.02
C PRO A 830 -31.39 2.94 7.18
N THR A 831 -31.41 1.71 7.68
CA THR A 831 -30.94 0.52 6.98
C THR A 831 -32.11 -0.13 6.23
N TYR A 832 -31.77 -0.86 5.18
CA TYR A 832 -32.70 -1.60 4.34
C TYR A 832 -32.18 -3.03 4.15
N THR A 833 -33.09 -3.98 4.14
CA THR A 833 -32.86 -5.34 3.62
C THR A 833 -33.39 -5.39 2.20
N LEU A 834 -32.51 -5.57 1.21
CA LEU A 834 -32.86 -5.59 -0.20
C LEU A 834 -32.95 -7.04 -0.68
N HIS A 835 -34.10 -7.43 -1.18
CA HIS A 835 -34.33 -8.75 -1.72
C HIS A 835 -33.96 -8.78 -3.21
N VAL A 836 -32.90 -9.52 -3.55
CA VAL A 836 -32.43 -9.63 -4.93
C VAL A 836 -33.09 -10.83 -5.61
N SER A 837 -33.87 -10.57 -6.65
CA SER A 837 -34.73 -11.59 -7.27
C SER A 837 -34.24 -12.11 -8.62
N ALA A 838 -33.42 -11.34 -9.34
CA ALA A 838 -32.85 -11.79 -10.62
C ALA A 838 -31.60 -11.00 -11.03
N LEU A 839 -30.80 -11.60 -11.89
CA LEU A 839 -29.80 -10.91 -12.70
C LEU A 839 -30.38 -10.63 -14.08
N CYS A 840 -30.30 -9.38 -14.54
CA CYS A 840 -30.79 -8.95 -15.85
C CYS A 840 -29.66 -8.30 -16.67
N TRP A 841 -29.54 -8.64 -17.95
CA TRP A 841 -28.54 -8.04 -18.84
C TRP A 841 -28.94 -8.09 -20.32
N ASN A 842 -28.29 -7.26 -21.12
CA ASN A 842 -28.28 -7.33 -22.58
C ASN A 842 -26.83 -7.10 -23.08
N ASN A 843 -26.61 -6.77 -24.36
CA ASN A 843 -25.26 -6.55 -24.90
C ASN A 843 -24.54 -5.27 -24.38
N ASP A 844 -25.26 -4.40 -23.67
CA ASP A 844 -24.80 -3.05 -23.31
C ASP A 844 -24.72 -2.83 -21.80
N VAL A 845 -25.65 -3.39 -21.01
CA VAL A 845 -25.81 -3.07 -19.58
C VAL A 845 -26.27 -4.30 -18.77
N MET A 846 -25.88 -4.34 -17.49
CA MET A 846 -26.24 -5.38 -16.53
C MET A 846 -26.73 -4.77 -15.21
N ALA A 847 -27.77 -5.36 -14.63
CA ALA A 847 -28.34 -4.93 -13.35
C ALA A 847 -28.89 -6.11 -12.53
N LEU A 848 -28.86 -5.99 -11.21
CA LEU A 848 -29.56 -6.87 -10.28
C LEU A 848 -30.97 -6.33 -10.05
N GLU A 849 -31.99 -7.16 -10.26
CA GLU A 849 -33.38 -6.86 -9.96
C GLU A 849 -33.64 -6.95 -8.46
N ILE A 850 -34.29 -5.93 -7.90
CA ILE A 850 -34.75 -5.91 -6.52
C ILE A 850 -36.27 -6.03 -6.55
N ASP A 851 -36.81 -7.10 -5.98
CA ASP A 851 -38.27 -7.28 -5.91
C ASP A 851 -38.86 -6.57 -4.69
N SER A 852 -38.19 -6.60 -3.54
CA SER A 852 -38.59 -5.94 -2.29
C SER A 852 -37.44 -5.34 -1.48
N MET A 853 -37.75 -4.35 -0.65
CA MET A 853 -36.85 -3.54 0.17
C MET A 853 -37.51 -3.19 1.51
N ARG A 854 -37.05 -3.81 2.60
CA ARG A 854 -37.66 -3.63 3.93
C ARG A 854 -36.79 -2.75 4.81
N SER A 855 -37.39 -1.80 5.53
CA SER A 855 -36.74 -1.01 6.57
C SER A 855 -37.56 -1.06 7.85
N GLU A 856 -36.89 -1.19 9.00
CA GLU A 856 -37.53 -1.15 10.32
C GLU A 856 -37.71 0.29 10.84
N MET A 857 -36.92 1.23 10.32
CA MET A 857 -36.86 2.62 10.81
C MET A 857 -37.66 3.63 9.99
N LEU A 858 -38.12 3.24 8.80
CA LEU A 858 -38.95 4.05 7.92
C LEU A 858 -40.16 3.21 7.47
N PRO A 859 -41.31 3.83 7.18
CA PRO A 859 -42.35 3.15 6.40
C PRO A 859 -41.71 2.59 5.14
N SER A 860 -41.98 1.32 4.82
CA SER A 860 -41.49 0.67 3.61
C SER A 860 -41.67 1.62 2.43
N VAL A 861 -40.58 1.92 1.71
CA VAL A 861 -40.70 2.68 0.47
C VAL A 861 -41.67 1.89 -0.40
N ASN A 862 -42.77 2.52 -0.83
CA ASN A 862 -43.79 1.84 -1.61
C ASN A 862 -43.20 1.45 -2.97
N GLU A 863 -42.70 0.23 -3.08
CA GLU A 863 -42.11 -0.31 -4.31
C GLU A 863 -43.12 -0.33 -5.44
N ASP A 864 -44.39 -0.60 -5.15
CA ASP A 864 -45.45 -0.53 -6.14
C ASP A 864 -45.61 0.88 -6.68
N ALA A 865 -45.45 1.91 -5.84
CA ALA A 865 -45.43 3.30 -6.30
C ALA A 865 -44.19 3.61 -7.17
N LEU A 866 -43.03 3.01 -6.91
CA LEU A 866 -41.85 3.14 -7.80
C LEU A 866 -42.08 2.42 -9.13
N ARG A 867 -42.62 1.19 -9.10
CA ARG A 867 -42.94 0.40 -10.29
C ARG A 867 -44.01 1.06 -11.16
N GLN A 868 -45.06 1.60 -10.55
CA GLN A 868 -46.11 2.38 -11.22
C GLN A 868 -45.54 3.64 -11.91
N ARG A 869 -44.41 4.17 -11.42
CA ARG A 869 -43.66 5.28 -12.04
C ARG A 869 -42.64 4.80 -13.08
N GLY A 870 -42.73 3.54 -13.52
CA GLY A 870 -41.83 2.94 -14.51
C GLY A 870 -40.40 2.72 -14.00
N ARG A 871 -40.21 2.64 -12.68
CA ARG A 871 -38.92 2.36 -12.04
C ARG A 871 -38.96 1.02 -11.32
N THR A 872 -38.50 -0.02 -12.00
CA THR A 872 -38.14 -1.27 -11.33
C THR A 872 -36.96 -1.02 -10.40
N PRO A 873 -37.05 -1.30 -9.10
CA PRO A 873 -35.91 -1.22 -8.20
C PRO A 873 -34.78 -2.15 -8.69
N HIS A 874 -33.58 -1.61 -8.87
CA HIS A 874 -32.43 -2.38 -9.36
C HIS A 874 -31.11 -1.77 -8.90
N ILE A 875 -30.06 -2.58 -8.93
CA ILE A 875 -28.67 -2.16 -8.73
C ILE A 875 -27.92 -2.33 -10.05
N THR A 876 -27.46 -1.24 -10.66
CA THR A 876 -26.68 -1.31 -11.89
C THR A 876 -25.27 -1.84 -11.62
N VAL A 877 -24.87 -2.90 -12.33
CA VAL A 877 -23.55 -3.55 -12.19
C VAL A 877 -22.50 -2.78 -12.98
N GLY A 878 -22.79 -2.47 -14.24
CA GLY A 878 -21.88 -1.79 -15.16
C GLY A 878 -22.47 -1.64 -16.55
N ALA A 879 -21.66 -1.13 -17.47
CA ALA A 879 -22.01 -0.98 -18.88
C ALA A 879 -20.82 -1.36 -19.78
N ARG A 880 -21.05 -1.75 -21.04
CA ARG A 880 -19.99 -2.21 -21.94
C ARG A 880 -18.88 -1.17 -22.15
N ASP A 881 -19.24 0.09 -22.37
CA ASP A 881 -18.30 1.18 -22.69
C ASP A 881 -18.78 2.54 -22.14
N ALA A 882 -18.04 3.62 -22.45
CA ALA A 882 -18.31 4.96 -21.92
C ALA A 882 -19.48 5.69 -22.59
N SER A 883 -19.94 5.21 -23.75
CA SER A 883 -21.08 5.80 -24.46
C SER A 883 -22.40 5.50 -23.75
N ILE A 884 -22.49 4.35 -23.07
CA ILE A 884 -23.68 3.87 -22.36
C ILE A 884 -23.71 4.44 -20.94
N GLN A 885 -24.83 5.07 -20.60
CA GLN A 885 -25.06 5.71 -19.30
C GLN A 885 -25.78 4.76 -18.32
N ALA A 886 -25.52 4.92 -17.03
CA ALA A 886 -26.07 4.05 -15.99
C ALA A 886 -27.61 4.02 -15.97
N TYR A 887 -28.28 5.13 -16.34
CA TYR A 887 -29.73 5.22 -16.35
C TYR A 887 -30.37 4.29 -17.40
N GLU A 888 -29.62 3.82 -18.39
CA GLU A 888 -30.11 2.93 -19.45
C GLU A 888 -30.47 1.54 -18.92
N ALA A 889 -29.91 1.15 -17.76
CA ALA A 889 -30.26 -0.09 -17.06
C ALA A 889 -31.76 -0.24 -16.78
N ARG A 890 -32.49 0.87 -16.64
CA ARG A 890 -33.97 0.87 -16.47
C ARG A 890 -34.70 0.21 -17.65
N ASN A 891 -34.09 0.15 -18.82
CA ASN A 891 -34.70 -0.41 -20.02
C ASN A 891 -34.71 -1.95 -19.99
N LEU A 892 -33.84 -2.59 -19.19
CA LEU A 892 -33.84 -4.05 -19.01
C LEU A 892 -35.21 -4.56 -18.52
N PHE A 893 -35.94 -3.74 -17.78
CA PHE A 893 -37.21 -4.14 -17.15
C PHE A 893 -38.45 -3.79 -17.98
N LYS A 894 -38.30 -3.29 -19.21
CA LYS A 894 -39.42 -2.89 -20.10
C LYS A 894 -39.90 -3.99 -21.05
N GLY A 895 -39.35 -5.21 -20.95
CA GLY A 895 -39.81 -6.38 -21.71
C GLY A 895 -39.30 -6.47 -23.16
N GLY A 896 -38.03 -6.12 -23.41
CA GLY A 896 -37.38 -6.29 -24.71
C GLY A 896 -37.02 -7.76 -25.02
N SER A 897 -36.98 -8.12 -26.31
CA SER A 897 -36.61 -9.48 -26.77
C SER A 897 -35.10 -9.79 -26.66
N ASP A 898 -34.29 -8.75 -26.40
CA ASP A 898 -32.84 -8.78 -26.27
C ASP A 898 -32.35 -8.80 -24.80
N VAL A 899 -33.27 -8.94 -23.85
CA VAL A 899 -32.96 -8.96 -22.41
C VAL A 899 -32.96 -10.38 -21.88
N HIS A 900 -31.83 -10.77 -21.29
CA HIS A 900 -31.71 -11.98 -20.50
C HIS A 900 -32.10 -11.69 -19.04
N ARG A 901 -32.84 -12.62 -18.43
CA ARG A 901 -33.22 -12.59 -17.01
C ARG A 901 -33.00 -13.96 -16.39
N ALA A 902 -32.16 -14.04 -15.37
CA ALA A 902 -31.87 -15.25 -14.61
C ALA A 902 -32.38 -15.10 -13.16
N PRO A 903 -33.43 -15.82 -12.74
CA PRO A 903 -34.00 -15.74 -11.38
C PRO A 903 -33.05 -16.25 -10.30
N LEU A 904 -32.76 -15.42 -9.30
CA LEU A 904 -31.90 -15.74 -8.17
C LEU A 904 -32.69 -16.45 -7.07
N ASP A 905 -32.16 -17.55 -6.54
CA ASP A 905 -32.64 -18.09 -5.25
C ASP A 905 -32.30 -17.10 -4.14
N THR A 906 -33.28 -16.87 -3.29
CA THR A 906 -33.45 -15.79 -2.32
C THR A 906 -32.15 -15.31 -1.65
N ARG A 907 -31.69 -14.09 -1.94
CA ARG A 907 -30.57 -13.45 -1.22
C ARG A 907 -30.90 -12.02 -0.81
N ASP A 908 -30.80 -11.78 0.49
CA ASP A 908 -30.99 -10.47 1.09
C ASP A 908 -29.65 -9.74 1.22
N ILE A 909 -29.61 -8.49 0.78
CA ILE A 909 -28.42 -7.64 0.84
C ILE A 909 -28.72 -6.43 1.73
N PRO A 910 -27.87 -6.16 2.75
CA PRO A 910 -28.03 -4.96 3.56
C PRO A 910 -27.64 -3.72 2.74
N GLY A 911 -28.49 -2.70 2.83
CA GLY A 911 -28.26 -1.38 2.25
C GLY A 911 -28.52 -0.26 3.26
N VAL A 912 -28.00 0.93 2.98
CA VAL A 912 -28.18 2.12 3.85
C VAL A 912 -28.66 3.30 3.02
N LEU A 913 -29.65 4.04 3.54
CA LEU A 913 -30.15 5.25 2.90
C LEU A 913 -29.03 6.30 2.79
N GLY A 914 -28.93 6.95 1.65
CA GLY A 914 -27.96 8.01 1.46
C GLY A 914 -28.38 9.03 0.41
N PHE A 915 -27.86 10.24 0.58
CA PHE A 915 -27.89 11.29 -0.44
C PHE A 915 -26.63 11.25 -1.29
N HIS A 916 -26.74 11.35 -2.60
CA HIS A 916 -25.62 11.63 -3.49
C HIS A 916 -25.88 12.90 -4.29
N SER A 917 -24.85 13.75 -4.38
CA SER A 917 -24.84 14.91 -5.25
C SER A 917 -23.60 14.88 -6.13
N ASN A 918 -23.78 15.25 -7.39
CA ASN A 918 -22.71 15.46 -8.34
C ASN A 918 -22.83 16.90 -8.88
N PRO A 919 -21.78 17.72 -8.79
CA PRO A 919 -21.79 19.07 -9.34
C PRO A 919 -21.64 19.12 -10.86
N LYS A 920 -21.42 17.96 -11.50
CA LYS A 920 -21.29 17.81 -12.96
C LYS A 920 -22.61 17.48 -13.64
#